data_AF-A0AAJ7U279-F1
#
_entry.id   AF-A0AAJ7U279-F1
#
_cell.length_a   1.000
_cell.length_b   1.000
_cell.length_c   1.000
_cell.angle_alpha   90.00
_cell.angle_beta   90.00
_cell.angle_gamma   90.00
#
_symmetry.space_group_name_H-M   'P 1'
#
loop_
_entity.id
_entity.type
_entity.pdbx_description
1 polymer ?
#
loop_
_entity_poly.entity_id
_entity_poly.type
_entity_poly.pdbx_seq_one_letter_code
_entity_poly.pdbx_strand_id
1 'polypeptide(L)'
;MPPVGGLRAVYRTAASRSGHILSVAASSGPSSVDVSSTHHQHYHHHQQQHQQHQQQQQQRNYHCHQQHQQQQQHLQHNGHHHHHHCGHLHQQIRMQSRGAGLVGTGGPTGQCPHVSPFTSCSTPMAEGGRGGGGGGGGGGGGDDRTAPEQKPEFLRQQYARLKHVVSEMVPPTICQAQSASSIFANNELSLASVQVYGFDYDYTLAFYSNELHAKIFSTALDILLSEYKYPEELRAYAYLPGFAIRGLHYDVQKALLMKIDAFHYIQPGTVYRGLSPVSEEEVRSLYDGTHVPLDQMSDFYGKGSSMKQFMDIFSLPEMMLLSCVNDYFLSNNIDYDPVHLYKDVTDSVKDVHTRGVMYKLIEKDLERYILHGKETHDILHKLTASGKKLFLITNSPFSFVDKGMRYMVGKDWRDLFDVVIVKADKPSFFNDKRKPFRRLDAQGGLQWDRITALHKGEVYKQGNLYEFMRLTGWVGSHVLYFGDHIYSDLADLTLRHGWRTGAIIPELRDEINTINSAEYTRQLTWLQALTGLIDRMQVYRSPECLEVVQEWDRERQELRTVTKSLFNPQFGSLFRTHQNPTYFNRRLSRFADVYMTCVSCLLNYDLQHTFFPRRAPLQHEAPLWLDQLCIGCLGLPRREPAASAAAAGPTAATQQERQ
;
A
#
# COMPACT_ATOMS: atom_id res chain seq x y z
N MET A 1 3.69 -33.08 69.62
CA MET A 1 4.68 -32.64 70.63
C MET A 1 6.10 -32.83 70.05
N PRO A 2 7.15 -32.16 70.57
CA PRO A 2 8.16 -31.44 69.75
C PRO A 2 9.61 -31.92 70.04
N PRO A 3 10.73 -31.18 69.73
CA PRO A 3 10.97 -29.92 68.98
C PRO A 3 11.88 -30.16 67.73
N VAL A 4 12.71 -29.29 67.10
CA VAL A 4 13.31 -27.94 67.31
C VAL A 4 13.49 -27.27 65.91
N GLY A 5 13.48 -25.94 65.69
CA GLY A 5 13.11 -24.83 66.59
C GLY A 5 13.43 -23.39 66.14
N GLY A 6 14.33 -23.08 65.18
CA GLY A 6 14.67 -21.67 64.84
C GLY A 6 15.61 -21.46 63.64
N LEU A 7 15.75 -20.26 63.08
CA LEU A 7 15.20 -18.93 63.46
C LEU A 7 14.61 -18.13 62.27
N ARG A 8 13.75 -17.15 62.56
CA ARG A 8 13.26 -16.12 61.62
C ARG A 8 12.88 -14.84 62.39
N ALA A 9 13.16 -13.66 61.84
CA ALA A 9 12.69 -12.35 62.34
C ALA A 9 12.27 -11.45 61.13
N VAL A 10 11.18 -10.65 61.06
CA VAL A 10 10.25 -10.01 62.04
C VAL A 10 10.84 -8.69 62.61
N TYR A 11 10.23 -7.48 62.52
CA TYR A 11 8.86 -7.01 62.17
C TYR A 11 8.82 -5.49 61.79
N ARG A 12 7.68 -4.98 61.25
CA ARG A 12 7.03 -3.63 61.44
C ARG A 12 7.82 -2.35 61.01
N THR A 13 7.35 -1.37 60.21
CA THR A 13 6.11 -0.55 60.00
C THR A 13 6.03 0.81 60.74
N ALA A 14 5.95 1.89 59.93
CA ALA A 14 5.16 3.13 60.08
C ALA A 14 5.60 4.33 60.99
N ALA A 15 5.98 5.42 60.30
CA ALA A 15 5.44 6.82 60.38
C ALA A 15 5.66 7.79 61.59
N SER A 16 5.74 9.09 61.22
CA SER A 16 5.17 10.30 61.91
C SER A 16 6.08 11.35 62.59
N ARG A 17 6.21 12.51 61.91
CA ARG A 17 6.17 13.93 62.37
C ARG A 17 7.12 14.50 63.46
N SER A 18 7.45 15.79 63.22
CA SER A 18 7.95 16.84 64.16
C SER A 18 9.31 16.62 64.84
N GLY A 19 10.18 17.63 65.05
CA GLY A 19 10.13 19.05 64.64
C GLY A 19 10.41 20.00 65.81
N HIS A 20 11.53 20.73 65.79
CA HIS A 20 11.88 21.71 66.82
C HIS A 20 12.61 22.94 66.25
N ILE A 21 12.56 24.03 67.01
CA ILE A 21 12.94 25.40 66.63
C ILE A 21 14.26 25.79 67.30
N LEU A 22 15.11 26.54 66.59
CA LEU A 22 16.05 27.49 67.18
C LEU A 22 16.14 28.75 66.29
N SER A 23 16.38 29.91 66.90
CA SER A 23 16.36 31.23 66.26
C SER A 23 17.42 32.14 66.87
N VAL A 24 17.89 33.16 66.13
CA VAL A 24 18.11 34.56 66.58
C VAL A 24 18.72 35.41 65.44
N ALA A 25 18.45 36.73 65.46
CA ALA A 25 18.89 37.89 64.65
C ALA A 25 19.97 37.72 63.53
N ALA A 26 19.94 38.34 62.33
CA ALA A 26 19.22 39.48 61.70
C ALA A 26 19.93 40.86 61.66
N SER A 27 20.27 41.34 60.46
CA SER A 27 20.58 42.76 60.16
C SER A 27 20.50 43.14 58.65
N SER A 28 19.39 43.78 58.26
CA SER A 28 19.22 44.80 57.19
C SER A 28 19.93 44.69 55.80
N GLY A 29 19.12 44.58 54.73
CA GLY A 29 19.47 44.89 53.32
C GLY A 29 18.25 44.67 52.38
N PRO A 30 17.87 45.58 51.45
CA PRO A 30 16.52 45.58 50.88
C PRO A 30 16.34 45.00 49.45
N SER A 31 15.06 44.78 49.11
CA SER A 31 14.42 44.66 47.79
C SER A 31 14.36 43.30 47.06
N SER A 32 13.13 42.79 46.93
CA SER A 32 12.57 42.14 45.73
C SER A 32 11.05 41.95 45.94
N VAL A 33 10.29 41.77 44.86
CA VAL A 33 8.80 41.79 44.86
C VAL A 33 8.22 40.38 44.87
N ASP A 34 7.01 40.22 45.40
CA ASP A 34 6.30 38.96 45.51
C ASP A 34 5.86 38.41 44.13
N VAL A 35 6.53 37.35 43.66
CA VAL A 35 6.27 36.68 42.37
C VAL A 35 5.74 35.24 42.56
N SER A 36 5.74 34.73 43.80
CA SER A 36 5.40 33.34 44.12
C SER A 36 3.91 33.00 43.92
N SER A 37 3.03 33.91 44.35
CA SER A 37 1.57 33.75 44.38
C SER A 37 0.94 33.60 42.98
N THR A 38 1.29 34.48 42.04
CA THR A 38 0.65 34.57 40.72
C THR A 38 0.96 33.40 39.80
N HIS A 39 2.14 32.76 39.94
CA HIS A 39 2.49 31.55 39.20
C HIS A 39 1.68 30.32 39.65
N HIS A 40 1.43 30.14 40.95
CA HIS A 40 0.63 29.01 41.44
C HIS A 40 -0.83 29.10 40.98
N GLN A 41 -1.41 30.31 41.00
CA GLN A 41 -2.76 30.55 40.49
C GLN A 41 -2.87 30.30 38.97
N HIS A 42 -1.90 30.77 38.18
CA HIS A 42 -1.87 30.49 36.74
C HIS A 42 -1.78 28.98 36.45
N TYR A 43 -0.95 28.24 37.17
CA TYR A 43 -0.77 26.80 36.94
C TYR A 43 -2.06 26.00 37.21
N HIS A 44 -2.75 26.29 38.32
CA HIS A 44 -4.05 25.67 38.61
C HIS A 44 -5.14 26.04 37.60
N HIS A 45 -5.20 27.30 37.17
CA HIS A 45 -6.18 27.73 36.16
C HIS A 45 -5.93 27.03 34.81
N HIS A 46 -4.66 26.89 34.41
CA HIS A 46 -4.29 26.20 33.17
C HIS A 46 -4.59 24.70 33.20
N GLN A 47 -4.47 24.03 34.36
CA GLN A 47 -4.90 22.65 34.54
C GLN A 47 -6.44 22.50 34.46
N GLN A 48 -7.20 23.40 35.11
CA GLN A 48 -8.67 23.38 35.04
C GLN A 48 -9.18 23.58 33.61
N GLN A 49 -8.63 24.54 32.86
CA GLN A 49 -8.97 24.73 31.44
C GLN A 49 -8.67 23.48 30.62
N HIS A 50 -7.55 22.79 30.88
CA HIS A 50 -7.18 21.59 30.14
C HIS A 50 -8.11 20.41 30.44
N GLN A 51 -8.53 20.22 31.70
CA GLN A 51 -9.55 19.22 32.07
C GLN A 51 -10.92 19.53 31.43
N GLN A 52 -11.37 20.78 31.45
CA GLN A 52 -12.61 21.19 30.78
C GLN A 52 -12.55 20.93 29.26
N HIS A 53 -11.41 21.19 28.61
CA HIS A 53 -11.26 20.92 27.18
C HIS A 53 -11.32 19.42 26.85
N GLN A 54 -10.71 18.57 27.69
CA GLN A 54 -10.79 17.12 27.57
C GLN A 54 -12.23 16.61 27.75
N GLN A 55 -12.98 17.12 28.74
CA GLN A 55 -14.39 16.77 28.92
C GLN A 55 -15.26 17.20 27.72
N GLN A 56 -15.09 18.41 27.20
CA GLN A 56 -15.78 18.85 25.97
C GLN A 56 -15.40 18.01 24.74
N GLN A 57 -14.17 17.48 24.68
CA GLN A 57 -13.76 16.60 23.59
C GLN A 57 -14.38 15.19 23.71
N GLN A 58 -14.45 14.64 24.92
CA GLN A 58 -15.17 13.39 25.20
C GLN A 58 -16.66 13.51 24.89
N GLN A 59 -17.32 14.60 25.30
CA GLN A 59 -18.73 14.86 25.01
C GLN A 59 -18.99 14.97 23.49
N ARG A 60 -18.14 15.67 22.74
CA ARG A 60 -18.24 15.76 21.27
C ARG A 60 -18.06 14.40 20.60
N ASN A 61 -17.10 13.58 21.05
CA ASN A 61 -16.91 12.22 20.53
C ASN A 61 -18.11 11.32 20.83
N TYR A 62 -18.69 11.41 22.03
CA TYR A 62 -19.91 10.68 22.40
C TYR A 62 -21.11 11.07 21.53
N HIS A 63 -21.30 12.37 21.28
CA HIS A 63 -22.38 12.88 20.42
C HIS A 63 -22.21 12.44 18.95
N CYS A 64 -20.98 12.43 18.43
CA CYS A 64 -20.66 11.88 17.12
C CYS A 64 -20.98 10.39 17.02
N HIS A 65 -20.63 9.61 18.05
CA HIS A 65 -20.93 8.17 18.09
C HIS A 65 -22.44 7.88 18.16
N GLN A 66 -23.20 8.67 18.94
CA GLN A 66 -24.66 8.64 18.97
C GLN A 66 -25.27 8.91 17.58
N GLN A 67 -24.83 9.96 16.89
CA GLN A 67 -25.29 10.25 15.53
C GLN A 67 -24.97 9.13 14.54
N HIS A 68 -23.78 8.52 14.65
CA HIS A 68 -23.39 7.42 13.77
C HIS A 68 -24.20 6.14 14.02
N GLN A 69 -24.53 5.82 15.27
CA GLN A 69 -25.44 4.72 15.61
C GLN A 69 -26.86 4.99 15.09
N GLN A 70 -27.40 6.20 15.27
CA GLN A 70 -28.70 6.58 14.70
C GLN A 70 -28.72 6.47 13.17
N GLN A 71 -27.65 6.88 12.49
CA GLN A 71 -27.52 6.79 11.04
C GLN A 71 -27.48 5.32 10.55
N GLN A 72 -26.78 4.44 11.28
CA GLN A 72 -26.79 3.00 11.01
C GLN A 72 -28.16 2.35 11.26
N GLN A 73 -28.85 2.71 12.34
CA GLN A 73 -30.21 2.24 12.62
C GLN A 73 -31.19 2.71 11.52
N HIS A 74 -31.08 3.94 11.05
CA HIS A 74 -31.93 4.48 9.99
C HIS A 74 -31.72 3.77 8.64
N LEU A 75 -30.47 3.38 8.34
CA LEU A 75 -30.13 2.53 7.18
C LEU A 75 -30.73 1.12 7.32
N GLN A 76 -30.66 0.51 8.50
CA GLN A 76 -31.25 -0.81 8.77
C GLN A 76 -32.78 -0.79 8.66
N HIS A 77 -33.45 0.26 9.14
CA HIS A 77 -34.90 0.42 9.02
C HIS A 77 -35.35 0.62 7.57
N ASN A 78 -34.64 1.47 6.81
CA ASN A 78 -34.94 1.68 5.39
C ASN A 78 -34.72 0.40 4.56
N GLY A 79 -33.72 -0.41 4.90
CA GLY A 79 -33.50 -1.74 4.31
C GLY A 79 -34.67 -2.71 4.54
N HIS A 80 -35.22 -2.75 5.75
CA HIS A 80 -36.39 -3.59 6.07
C HIS A 80 -37.65 -3.14 5.33
N HIS A 81 -37.90 -1.83 5.20
CA HIS A 81 -39.02 -1.31 4.41
C HIS A 81 -38.91 -1.68 2.92
N HIS A 82 -37.70 -1.63 2.33
CA HIS A 82 -37.50 -2.07 0.94
C HIS A 82 -37.76 -3.57 0.75
N HIS A 83 -37.34 -4.42 1.70
CA HIS A 83 -37.61 -5.86 1.65
C HIS A 83 -39.10 -6.17 1.77
N HIS A 84 -39.82 -5.56 2.71
CA HIS A 84 -41.26 -5.74 2.85
C HIS A 84 -42.04 -5.25 1.62
N HIS A 85 -41.68 -4.10 1.04
CA HIS A 85 -42.40 -3.57 -0.11
C HIS A 85 -42.23 -4.44 -1.37
N CYS A 86 -41.03 -4.97 -1.60
CA CYS A 86 -40.74 -5.87 -2.72
C CYS A 86 -41.39 -7.26 -2.54
N GLY A 87 -41.43 -7.77 -1.31
CA GLY A 87 -42.16 -9.00 -0.97
C GLY A 87 -43.67 -8.89 -1.22
N HIS A 88 -44.29 -7.78 -0.84
CA HIS A 88 -45.72 -7.56 -1.10
C HIS A 88 -46.04 -7.40 -2.59
N LEU A 89 -45.15 -6.76 -3.37
CA LEU A 89 -45.32 -6.60 -4.81
C LEU A 89 -45.33 -7.96 -5.53
N HIS A 90 -44.41 -8.87 -5.17
CA HIS A 90 -44.42 -10.25 -5.67
C HIS A 90 -45.69 -11.02 -5.32
N GLN A 91 -46.30 -10.74 -4.16
CA GLN A 91 -47.53 -11.40 -3.73
C GLN A 91 -48.78 -10.86 -4.44
N GLN A 92 -48.83 -9.54 -4.72
CA GLN A 92 -49.91 -8.93 -5.51
C GLN A 92 -49.87 -9.31 -6.98
N ILE A 93 -48.68 -9.34 -7.60
CA ILE A 93 -48.50 -9.79 -8.99
C ILE A 93 -49.01 -11.22 -9.18
N ARG A 94 -48.89 -12.09 -8.15
CA ARG A 94 -49.38 -13.47 -8.17
C ARG A 94 -50.91 -13.61 -8.00
N MET A 95 -51.64 -12.54 -7.66
CA MET A 95 -53.11 -12.54 -7.58
C MET A 95 -53.79 -11.85 -8.77
N GLN A 96 -53.12 -10.95 -9.48
CA GLN A 96 -53.72 -10.20 -10.60
C GLN A 96 -53.80 -10.97 -11.94
N SER A 97 -53.40 -12.25 -11.98
CA SER A 97 -53.60 -13.14 -13.14
C SER A 97 -55.05 -13.65 -13.30
N ARG A 98 -56.03 -13.12 -12.55
CA ARG A 98 -57.46 -13.42 -12.69
C ARG A 98 -58.33 -12.17 -12.54
N GLY A 99 -58.85 -11.68 -13.66
CA GLY A 99 -59.87 -10.63 -13.73
C GLY A 99 -59.39 -9.31 -14.35
N ALA A 100 -59.88 -9.02 -15.57
CA ALA A 100 -59.77 -7.71 -16.23
C ALA A 100 -61.18 -7.23 -16.60
N GLY A 101 -61.52 -5.95 -16.38
CA GLY A 101 -62.92 -5.53 -16.27
C GLY A 101 -63.31 -4.05 -16.44
N LEU A 102 -62.48 -3.21 -17.08
CA LEU A 102 -62.83 -1.91 -17.73
C LEU A 102 -63.36 -0.70 -16.89
N VAL A 103 -63.17 0.51 -17.47
CA VAL A 103 -63.71 1.86 -17.08
C VAL A 103 -63.20 2.40 -15.73
N GLY A 104 -62.90 3.70 -15.47
CA GLY A 104 -62.84 4.97 -16.25
C GLY A 104 -62.89 6.17 -15.26
N THR A 105 -62.73 7.46 -15.58
CA THR A 105 -62.22 8.21 -16.78
C THR A 105 -62.16 9.72 -16.47
N GLY A 106 -61.08 10.46 -16.81
CA GLY A 106 -61.07 11.95 -16.84
C GLY A 106 -59.90 12.69 -16.14
N GLY A 107 -59.48 13.84 -16.71
CA GLY A 107 -58.53 14.83 -16.14
C GLY A 107 -59.15 16.26 -16.25
N PRO A 108 -58.41 17.35 -16.57
CA PRO A 108 -56.97 17.54 -16.80
C PRO A 108 -56.38 18.54 -15.73
N THR A 109 -55.41 19.48 -15.86
CA THR A 109 -54.66 20.08 -17.00
C THR A 109 -53.34 20.75 -16.55
N GLY A 110 -52.21 20.46 -17.23
CA GLY A 110 -51.04 21.36 -17.34
C GLY A 110 -50.15 21.56 -16.09
N GLN A 111 -49.10 22.40 -16.12
CA GLN A 111 -48.44 23.07 -17.27
C GLN A 111 -46.89 23.13 -17.12
N CYS A 112 -46.22 22.85 -18.25
CA CYS A 112 -45.02 23.41 -18.90
C CYS A 112 -43.94 24.28 -18.17
N PRO A 113 -42.67 24.30 -18.67
CA PRO A 113 -42.19 23.79 -19.98
C PRO A 113 -40.94 22.86 -20.00
N HIS A 114 -40.80 22.14 -21.13
CA HIS A 114 -39.59 21.58 -21.79
C HIS A 114 -38.35 21.12 -20.99
N VAL A 115 -38.00 19.82 -21.12
CA VAL A 115 -37.02 19.30 -22.12
C VAL A 115 -37.48 17.90 -22.59
N SER A 116 -37.27 17.53 -23.85
CA SER A 116 -37.64 16.20 -24.39
C SER A 116 -36.42 15.37 -24.83
N PRO A 117 -36.36 14.06 -24.55
CA PRO A 117 -35.37 13.14 -25.13
C PRO A 117 -35.76 12.69 -26.56
N PHE A 118 -34.80 12.16 -27.31
CA PHE A 118 -34.99 11.69 -28.69
C PHE A 118 -35.58 10.27 -28.81
N THR A 119 -36.22 10.01 -29.95
CA THR A 119 -36.94 8.78 -30.29
C THR A 119 -36.05 7.58 -30.62
N SER A 120 -36.48 6.39 -30.18
CA SER A 120 -36.00 5.10 -30.71
C SER A 120 -36.41 4.90 -32.17
N CYS A 121 -35.46 4.58 -33.05
CA CYS A 121 -35.72 4.31 -34.46
C CYS A 121 -35.59 2.82 -34.78
N SER A 122 -36.70 2.17 -35.15
CA SER A 122 -36.74 0.80 -35.67
C SER A 122 -36.49 0.81 -37.18
N THR A 123 -35.75 -0.19 -37.68
CA THR A 123 -35.50 -0.40 -39.12
C THR A 123 -35.75 -1.86 -39.51
N PRO A 124 -36.02 -2.15 -40.80
CA PRO A 124 -37.02 -3.18 -41.14
C PRO A 124 -36.45 -4.49 -41.70
N MET A 125 -37.32 -5.49 -41.79
CA MET A 125 -37.14 -6.70 -42.63
C MET A 125 -37.97 -6.58 -43.92
N ALA A 126 -37.49 -7.22 -44.99
CA ALA A 126 -38.01 -7.06 -46.35
C ALA A 126 -39.29 -7.86 -46.65
N GLU A 127 -40.03 -7.45 -47.68
CA GLU A 127 -41.22 -8.15 -48.17
C GLU A 127 -40.88 -9.43 -48.94
N GLY A 128 -41.78 -10.42 -48.89
CA GLY A 128 -41.67 -11.62 -49.71
C GLY A 128 -42.91 -12.51 -49.73
N GLY A 129 -43.69 -12.45 -50.83
CA GLY A 129 -44.65 -13.50 -51.23
C GLY A 129 -46.02 -13.53 -50.52
N ARG A 130 -47.10 -13.42 -51.31
CA ARG A 130 -48.48 -13.78 -50.88
C ARG A 130 -48.80 -15.22 -51.29
N GLY A 131 -49.58 -15.96 -50.50
CA GLY A 131 -50.13 -17.24 -50.97
C GLY A 131 -51.09 -17.98 -50.02
N GLY A 132 -52.39 -17.96 -50.34
CA GLY A 132 -53.35 -19.07 -50.13
C GLY A 132 -53.67 -19.53 -48.69
N GLY A 133 -54.91 -19.31 -48.25
CA GLY A 133 -55.41 -19.82 -46.96
C GLY A 133 -55.80 -21.31 -46.97
N GLY A 134 -55.96 -21.85 -45.76
CA GLY A 134 -56.45 -23.19 -45.44
C GLY A 134 -56.46 -23.34 -43.91
N GLY A 135 -57.35 -24.14 -43.33
CA GLY A 135 -57.51 -24.19 -41.86
C GLY A 135 -57.92 -25.54 -41.31
N GLY A 136 -57.84 -25.66 -39.97
CA GLY A 136 -58.32 -26.81 -39.20
C GLY A 136 -57.20 -27.60 -38.52
N GLY A 137 -57.58 -28.34 -37.46
CA GLY A 137 -56.71 -29.27 -36.74
C GLY A 137 -56.00 -28.66 -35.53
N GLY A 138 -56.32 -29.16 -34.33
CA GLY A 138 -55.55 -28.89 -33.11
C GLY A 138 -54.54 -30.01 -32.83
N GLY A 139 -53.45 -29.67 -32.15
CA GLY A 139 -52.45 -30.63 -31.68
C GLY A 139 -51.74 -30.06 -30.45
N GLY A 140 -51.88 -30.74 -29.30
CA GLY A 140 -51.30 -30.28 -28.03
C GLY A 140 -49.80 -30.56 -27.95
N GLY A 141 -48.98 -29.64 -28.44
CA GLY A 141 -47.56 -29.60 -28.11
C GLY A 141 -47.35 -28.94 -26.74
N GLY A 142 -47.01 -29.72 -25.73
CA GLY A 142 -46.52 -29.16 -24.47
C GLY A 142 -45.12 -28.61 -24.68
N ASP A 143 -44.94 -27.29 -24.48
CA ASP A 143 -43.62 -26.63 -24.42
C ASP A 143 -42.94 -27.04 -23.11
N ASP A 144 -42.51 -28.30 -23.03
CA ASP A 144 -41.77 -28.83 -21.88
C ASP A 144 -40.39 -28.19 -21.84
N ARG A 145 -40.29 -27.15 -21.01
CA ARG A 145 -39.05 -26.46 -20.69
C ARG A 145 -38.22 -27.32 -19.75
N THR A 146 -37.78 -28.46 -20.29
CA THR A 146 -36.80 -29.36 -19.67
C THR A 146 -35.66 -28.53 -19.10
N ALA A 147 -35.43 -28.66 -17.79
CA ALA A 147 -34.32 -27.99 -17.12
C ALA A 147 -33.00 -28.36 -17.84
N PRO A 148 -32.05 -27.41 -18.00
CA PRO A 148 -30.83 -27.66 -18.76
C PRO A 148 -30.12 -28.91 -18.21
N GLU A 149 -29.86 -29.88 -19.09
CA GLU A 149 -29.40 -31.21 -18.70
C GLU A 149 -28.16 -31.12 -17.80
N GLN A 150 -28.24 -31.69 -16.60
CA GLN A 150 -27.19 -31.61 -15.57
C GLN A 150 -26.03 -32.58 -15.84
N LYS A 151 -25.59 -32.66 -17.09
CA LYS A 151 -24.58 -33.60 -17.59
C LYS A 151 -23.16 -33.04 -17.39
N PRO A 152 -22.23 -33.79 -16.79
CA PRO A 152 -20.83 -33.36 -16.64
C PRO A 152 -20.12 -33.17 -17.99
N GLU A 153 -20.61 -33.82 -19.05
CA GLU A 153 -20.15 -33.64 -20.43
C GLU A 153 -20.26 -32.19 -20.92
N PHE A 154 -21.36 -31.50 -20.59
CA PHE A 154 -21.56 -30.09 -20.95
C PHE A 154 -20.52 -29.20 -20.25
N LEU A 155 -20.26 -29.42 -18.95
CA LEU A 155 -19.22 -28.72 -18.21
C LEU A 155 -17.84 -28.94 -18.86
N ARG A 156 -17.45 -30.19 -19.11
CA ARG A 156 -16.18 -30.55 -19.77
C ARG A 156 -16.07 -29.94 -21.18
N GLN A 157 -17.16 -29.82 -21.93
CA GLN A 157 -17.20 -29.14 -23.22
C GLN A 157 -16.98 -27.61 -23.08
N GLN A 158 -17.62 -26.94 -22.12
CA GLN A 158 -17.40 -25.50 -21.90
C GLN A 158 -15.96 -25.20 -21.46
N TYR A 159 -15.37 -26.06 -20.64
CA TYR A 159 -13.95 -25.99 -20.28
C TYR A 159 -13.04 -26.11 -21.51
N ALA A 160 -13.23 -27.14 -22.34
CA ALA A 160 -12.40 -27.36 -23.53
C ALA A 160 -12.51 -26.18 -24.51
N ARG A 161 -13.73 -25.68 -24.74
CA ARG A 161 -13.98 -24.48 -25.56
C ARG A 161 -13.26 -23.26 -25.00
N LEU A 162 -13.36 -22.99 -23.70
CA LEU A 162 -12.74 -21.82 -23.08
C LEU A 162 -11.21 -21.91 -23.08
N LYS A 163 -10.64 -23.10 -22.85
CA LYS A 163 -9.19 -23.34 -22.86
C LYS A 163 -8.60 -23.13 -24.27
N HIS A 164 -9.30 -23.59 -25.32
CA HIS A 164 -8.95 -23.30 -26.72
C HIS A 164 -9.08 -21.80 -27.05
N VAL A 165 -10.15 -21.12 -26.59
CA VAL A 165 -10.29 -19.67 -26.81
C VAL A 165 -9.13 -18.92 -26.14
N VAL A 166 -8.74 -19.27 -24.92
CA VAL A 166 -7.63 -18.64 -24.21
C VAL A 166 -6.27 -18.94 -24.85
N SER A 167 -6.03 -20.13 -25.42
CA SER A 167 -4.76 -20.41 -26.12
C SER A 167 -4.60 -19.57 -27.39
N GLU A 168 -5.68 -19.35 -28.14
CA GLU A 168 -5.68 -18.47 -29.32
C GLU A 168 -5.67 -16.98 -28.96
N MET A 169 -6.29 -16.58 -27.85
CA MET A 169 -6.43 -15.18 -27.40
C MET A 169 -5.19 -14.58 -26.72
N VAL A 170 -4.08 -15.32 -26.58
CA VAL A 170 -2.81 -14.77 -26.07
C VAL A 170 -1.74 -14.64 -27.17
N PRO A 171 -1.91 -13.75 -28.18
CA PRO A 171 -0.78 -13.22 -28.92
C PRO A 171 0.20 -12.50 -27.97
N PRO A 172 1.53 -12.64 -28.16
CA PRO A 172 2.53 -11.90 -27.39
C PRO A 172 2.44 -10.37 -27.49
N THR A 173 1.61 -9.84 -28.40
CA THR A 173 1.54 -8.42 -28.79
C THR A 173 0.32 -7.65 -28.26
N ILE A 174 -0.68 -8.31 -27.64
CA ILE A 174 -1.89 -7.60 -27.15
C ILE A 174 -1.63 -6.91 -25.79
N CYS A 175 -0.74 -7.45 -24.96
CA CYS A 175 -0.31 -6.77 -23.75
C CYS A 175 0.67 -5.64 -24.11
N GLN A 176 0.26 -4.39 -23.93
CA GLN A 176 1.18 -3.25 -23.92
C GLN A 176 2.16 -3.43 -22.74
N ALA A 177 3.36 -3.96 -23.03
CA ALA A 177 4.39 -4.19 -22.03
C ALA A 177 4.68 -2.89 -21.26
N GLN A 178 4.52 -2.92 -19.94
CA GLN A 178 4.71 -1.74 -19.11
C GLN A 178 6.22 -1.47 -18.98
N SER A 179 6.67 -0.23 -19.16
CA SER A 179 8.08 0.08 -18.92
C SER A 179 8.37 0.19 -17.42
N ALA A 180 9.44 -0.44 -16.96
CA ALA A 180 9.98 -0.24 -15.61
C ALA A 180 10.50 1.19 -15.36
N SER A 181 10.60 2.02 -16.42
CA SER A 181 10.94 3.45 -16.34
C SER A 181 9.72 4.40 -16.32
N SER A 182 8.50 3.84 -16.26
CA SER A 182 7.25 4.61 -16.16
C SER A 182 6.94 5.03 -14.73
N ILE A 183 6.18 6.12 -14.61
CA ILE A 183 5.60 6.61 -13.35
C ILE A 183 4.12 6.19 -13.29
N PHE A 184 3.71 5.60 -12.16
CA PHE A 184 2.37 5.07 -11.95
C PHE A 184 1.61 5.97 -10.97
N ALA A 185 0.35 6.27 -11.26
CA ALA A 185 -0.46 7.22 -10.49
C ALA A 185 -1.59 6.55 -9.71
N ASN A 186 -1.68 6.85 -8.41
CA ASN A 186 -2.85 6.61 -7.57
C ASN A 186 -3.80 7.82 -7.59
N ASN A 187 -3.26 9.04 -7.69
CA ASN A 187 -4.00 10.30 -7.78
C ASN A 187 -3.54 11.12 -9.00
N GLU A 188 -4.35 12.09 -9.44
CA GLU A 188 -3.97 13.02 -10.52
C GLU A 188 -2.83 13.96 -10.07
N LEU A 189 -1.72 14.01 -10.81
CA LEU A 189 -0.55 14.83 -10.48
C LEU A 189 -0.02 15.56 -11.72
N SER A 190 -0.16 16.90 -11.73
CA SER A 190 0.41 17.76 -12.77
C SER A 190 1.77 18.32 -12.33
N LEU A 191 2.85 17.94 -13.02
CA LEU A 191 4.21 18.43 -12.74
C LEU A 191 4.33 19.95 -12.97
N ALA A 192 3.47 20.53 -13.82
CA ALA A 192 3.41 21.96 -14.09
C ALA A 192 3.14 22.76 -12.79
N SER A 193 2.25 22.24 -11.95
CA SER A 193 1.83 22.85 -10.68
C SER A 193 2.89 22.77 -9.58
N VAL A 194 3.76 21.76 -9.63
CA VAL A 194 4.82 21.53 -8.63
C VAL A 194 5.96 22.50 -8.86
N GLN A 195 6.23 23.37 -7.89
CA GLN A 195 7.35 24.33 -7.93
C GLN A 195 8.52 23.92 -7.02
N VAL A 196 8.25 23.06 -6.03
CA VAL A 196 9.23 22.64 -5.03
C VAL A 196 9.31 21.11 -5.00
N TYR A 197 10.52 20.57 -5.13
CA TYR A 197 10.83 19.14 -5.18
C TYR A 197 11.69 18.78 -3.97
N GLY A 198 11.16 17.92 -3.11
CA GLY A 198 11.85 17.44 -1.91
C GLY A 198 12.24 15.97 -2.04
N PHE A 199 13.33 15.57 -1.39
CA PHE A 199 13.84 14.19 -1.44
C PHE A 199 14.29 13.71 -0.05
N ASP A 200 14.24 12.41 0.20
CA ASP A 200 15.23 11.74 1.05
C ASP A 200 16.51 11.43 0.26
N TYR A 201 17.55 11.00 0.98
CA TYR A 201 18.84 10.61 0.43
C TYR A 201 18.91 9.10 0.16
N ASP A 202 18.91 8.30 1.23
CA ASP A 202 19.05 6.84 1.21
C ASP A 202 17.88 6.19 0.41
N TYR A 203 18.19 5.24 -0.48
CA TYR A 203 17.27 4.59 -1.45
C TYR A 203 16.37 5.50 -2.32
N THR A 204 16.52 6.82 -2.24
CA THR A 204 15.71 7.81 -2.97
C THR A 204 16.55 8.58 -4.00
N LEU A 205 17.69 9.14 -3.58
CA LEU A 205 18.71 9.72 -4.47
C LEU A 205 19.93 8.79 -4.60
N ALA A 206 20.33 8.14 -3.51
CA ALA A 206 21.42 7.16 -3.46
C ALA A 206 20.84 5.74 -3.40
N PHE A 207 20.85 5.03 -4.53
CA PHE A 207 20.43 3.63 -4.61
C PHE A 207 21.60 2.72 -4.22
N TYR A 208 21.37 1.73 -3.36
CA TYR A 208 22.44 0.83 -2.90
C TYR A 208 22.39 -0.54 -3.56
N SER A 209 23.57 -1.12 -3.84
CA SER A 209 23.70 -2.46 -4.40
C SER A 209 23.29 -3.55 -3.39
N ASN A 210 22.73 -4.67 -3.89
CA ASN A 210 22.21 -5.76 -3.06
C ASN A 210 23.26 -6.42 -2.13
N GLU A 211 24.55 -6.23 -2.41
CA GLU A 211 25.64 -6.66 -1.52
C GLU A 211 25.57 -5.99 -0.14
N LEU A 212 25.02 -4.77 -0.05
CA LEU A 212 24.86 -4.06 1.21
C LEU A 212 23.99 -4.85 2.19
N HIS A 213 22.93 -5.52 1.72
CA HIS A 213 22.06 -6.33 2.57
C HIS A 213 22.82 -7.51 3.20
N ALA A 214 23.63 -8.21 2.42
CA ALA A 214 24.45 -9.32 2.91
C ALA A 214 25.49 -8.85 3.94
N LYS A 215 26.01 -7.63 3.81
CA LYS A 215 26.95 -7.03 4.76
C LYS A 215 26.29 -6.48 6.03
N ILE A 216 25.07 -5.95 5.94
CA ILE A 216 24.28 -5.60 7.13
C ILE A 216 23.96 -6.88 7.92
N PHE A 217 23.49 -7.93 7.23
CA PHE A 217 23.24 -9.24 7.84
C PHE A 217 24.49 -9.80 8.56
N SER A 218 25.64 -9.87 7.87
CA SER A 218 26.85 -10.43 8.49
C SER A 218 27.34 -9.60 9.68
N THR A 219 27.25 -8.27 9.59
CA THR A 219 27.67 -7.37 10.69
C THR A 219 26.74 -7.49 11.90
N ALA A 220 25.42 -7.60 11.69
CA ALA A 220 24.46 -7.80 12.77
C ALA A 220 24.63 -9.18 13.43
N LEU A 221 24.88 -10.22 12.64
CA LEU A 221 25.23 -11.56 13.13
C LEU A 221 26.52 -11.53 13.97
N ASP A 222 27.59 -10.88 13.50
CA ASP A 222 28.83 -10.72 14.27
C ASP A 222 28.60 -9.98 15.61
N ILE A 223 27.66 -9.01 15.67
CA ILE A 223 27.26 -8.34 16.91
C ILE A 223 26.50 -9.30 17.86
N LEU A 224 25.57 -10.12 17.35
CA LEU A 224 24.85 -11.12 18.16
C LEU A 224 25.80 -12.14 18.79
N LEU A 225 26.77 -12.63 18.03
CA LEU A 225 27.79 -13.58 18.51
C LEU A 225 28.72 -12.91 19.53
N SER A 226 29.31 -11.77 19.18
CA SER A 226 30.37 -11.14 19.98
C SER A 226 29.86 -10.37 21.21
N GLU A 227 28.67 -9.78 21.18
CA GLU A 227 28.12 -8.96 22.28
C GLU A 227 27.00 -9.67 23.04
N TYR A 228 26.01 -10.23 22.32
CA TYR A 228 24.84 -10.90 22.92
C TYR A 228 25.10 -12.38 23.28
N LYS A 229 26.25 -12.95 22.86
CA LYS A 229 26.69 -14.32 23.17
C LYS A 229 25.78 -15.42 22.61
N TYR A 230 25.21 -15.17 21.45
CA TYR A 230 24.53 -16.21 20.66
C TYR A 230 25.54 -17.30 20.19
N PRO A 231 25.12 -18.55 19.94
CA PRO A 231 26.02 -19.66 19.59
C PRO A 231 26.79 -19.43 18.27
N GLU A 232 28.12 -19.61 18.29
CA GLU A 232 29.01 -19.37 17.15
C GLU A 232 28.68 -20.25 15.92
N GLU A 233 27.99 -21.37 16.10
CA GLU A 233 27.48 -22.21 15.02
C GLU A 233 26.53 -21.46 14.07
N LEU A 234 25.86 -20.39 14.54
CA LEU A 234 25.06 -19.50 13.69
C LEU A 234 25.88 -18.85 12.57
N ARG A 235 27.21 -18.77 12.70
CA ARG A 235 28.14 -18.31 11.65
C ARG A 235 28.09 -19.16 10.37
N ALA A 236 27.49 -20.36 10.43
CA ALA A 236 27.20 -21.18 9.26
C ALA A 236 26.03 -20.65 8.40
N TYR A 237 25.14 -19.81 8.95
CA TYR A 237 24.04 -19.21 8.20
C TYR A 237 24.52 -18.02 7.36
N ALA A 238 24.26 -18.08 6.06
CA ALA A 238 24.47 -16.98 5.13
C ALA A 238 23.19 -16.14 4.94
N TYR A 239 23.35 -14.89 4.50
CA TYR A 239 22.24 -14.12 3.95
C TYR A 239 21.72 -14.81 2.68
N LEU A 240 20.41 -15.07 2.58
CA LEU A 240 19.78 -15.66 1.39
C LEU A 240 19.03 -14.57 0.61
N PRO A 241 19.58 -14.07 -0.52
CA PRO A 241 18.91 -13.07 -1.34
C PRO A 241 17.57 -13.60 -1.84
N GLY A 242 16.49 -12.85 -1.63
CA GLY A 242 15.15 -13.25 -2.05
C GLY A 242 14.50 -14.35 -1.19
N PHE A 243 14.95 -14.60 0.05
CA PHE A 243 14.10 -15.33 1.01
C PHE A 243 12.89 -14.47 1.43
N ALA A 244 13.15 -13.27 1.97
CA ALA A 244 12.13 -12.31 2.39
C ALA A 244 11.88 -11.22 1.32
N ILE A 245 10.72 -10.58 1.38
CA ILE A 245 10.34 -9.40 0.59
C ILE A 245 9.94 -8.23 1.49
N ARG A 246 9.90 -7.01 0.95
CA ARG A 246 9.44 -5.82 1.67
C ARG A 246 7.95 -5.92 2.02
N GLY A 247 7.52 -5.27 3.11
CA GLY A 247 6.12 -5.15 3.51
C GLY A 247 5.53 -6.36 4.25
N LEU A 248 6.32 -7.41 4.51
CA LEU A 248 5.91 -8.55 5.35
C LEU A 248 5.66 -8.15 6.81
N HIS A 249 5.00 -9.04 7.53
CA HIS A 249 4.66 -8.90 8.94
C HIS A 249 5.33 -10.02 9.75
N TYR A 250 5.79 -9.71 10.96
CA TYR A 250 6.40 -10.66 11.88
C TYR A 250 5.65 -10.64 13.21
N ASP A 251 5.05 -11.77 13.60
CA ASP A 251 4.45 -11.94 14.92
C ASP A 251 5.57 -12.24 15.92
N VAL A 252 5.90 -11.22 16.72
CA VAL A 252 6.95 -11.25 17.75
C VAL A 252 6.63 -12.24 18.87
N GLN A 253 5.36 -12.53 19.14
CA GLN A 253 4.96 -13.50 20.16
C GLN A 253 5.03 -14.94 19.66
N LYS A 254 4.77 -15.18 18.36
CA LYS A 254 4.77 -16.52 17.75
C LYS A 254 6.06 -16.87 16.97
N ALA A 255 6.98 -15.92 16.84
CA ALA A 255 8.18 -15.98 15.99
C ALA A 255 7.87 -16.34 14.52
N LEU A 256 6.79 -15.77 13.95
CA LEU A 256 6.30 -16.10 12.60
C LEU A 256 6.45 -14.94 11.62
N LEU A 257 7.11 -15.17 10.48
CA LEU A 257 7.15 -14.25 9.35
C LEU A 257 6.01 -14.60 8.36
N MET A 258 5.20 -13.61 7.95
CA MET A 258 4.06 -13.84 7.07
C MET A 258 3.70 -12.67 6.16
N LYS A 259 2.90 -12.95 5.13
CA LYS A 259 2.33 -11.93 4.25
C LYS A 259 0.83 -11.73 4.52
N ILE A 260 0.40 -10.47 4.61
CA ILE A 260 -0.96 -10.07 4.96
C ILE A 260 -1.53 -9.12 3.91
N ASP A 261 -2.81 -9.29 3.57
CA ASP A 261 -3.52 -8.52 2.56
C ASP A 261 -4.11 -7.19 3.08
N ALA A 262 -4.68 -6.41 2.18
CA ALA A 262 -5.33 -5.14 2.46
C ALA A 262 -6.55 -5.24 3.39
N PHE A 263 -7.12 -6.44 3.57
CA PHE A 263 -8.29 -6.74 4.38
C PHE A 263 -7.95 -7.54 5.64
N HIS A 264 -6.66 -7.61 6.01
CA HIS A 264 -6.12 -8.24 7.21
C HIS A 264 -6.09 -9.78 7.20
N TYR A 265 -6.21 -10.41 6.04
CA TYR A 265 -6.06 -11.86 5.89
C TYR A 265 -4.62 -12.26 5.58
N ILE A 266 -4.13 -13.28 6.28
CA ILE A 266 -2.87 -13.98 5.99
C ILE A 266 -3.00 -14.68 4.64
N GLN A 267 -2.02 -14.51 3.73
CA GLN A 267 -2.01 -15.24 2.47
C GLN A 267 -1.63 -16.72 2.73
N PRO A 268 -2.45 -17.72 2.30
CA PRO A 268 -2.13 -19.13 2.49
C PRO A 268 -0.81 -19.51 1.80
N GLY A 269 -0.07 -20.47 2.38
CA GLY A 269 1.25 -20.86 1.89
C GLY A 269 2.30 -19.75 1.88
N THR A 270 2.23 -18.79 2.82
CA THR A 270 3.22 -17.70 3.00
C THR A 270 3.62 -17.44 4.46
N VAL A 271 3.37 -18.37 5.38
CA VAL A 271 3.78 -18.26 6.80
C VAL A 271 5.01 -19.14 7.04
N TYR A 272 6.03 -18.57 7.70
CA TYR A 272 7.30 -19.22 7.98
C TYR A 272 7.67 -19.11 9.46
N ARG A 273 8.21 -20.20 10.00
CA ARG A 273 8.86 -20.29 11.32
C ARG A 273 10.29 -20.75 11.10
N GLY A 274 11.27 -19.95 11.51
CA GLY A 274 12.63 -20.10 11.02
C GLY A 274 12.69 -19.95 9.49
N LEU A 275 13.36 -20.87 8.80
CA LEU A 275 13.35 -20.98 7.34
C LEU A 275 12.26 -21.94 6.82
N SER A 276 11.54 -22.61 7.72
CA SER A 276 10.55 -23.64 7.39
C SER A 276 9.13 -23.07 7.23
N PRO A 277 8.34 -23.53 6.23
CA PRO A 277 6.95 -23.12 6.07
C PRO A 277 6.06 -23.74 7.16
N VAL A 278 5.03 -23.01 7.60
CA VAL A 278 4.03 -23.47 8.57
C VAL A 278 2.80 -24.01 7.83
N SER A 279 2.23 -25.12 8.33
CA SER A 279 1.01 -25.73 7.75
C SER A 279 -0.20 -24.80 7.85
N GLU A 280 -1.15 -24.89 6.91
CA GLU A 280 -2.33 -24.04 6.97
C GLU A 280 -3.25 -24.39 8.14
N GLU A 281 -3.21 -25.64 8.60
CA GLU A 281 -3.93 -26.18 9.75
C GLU A 281 -3.40 -25.54 11.04
N GLU A 282 -2.09 -25.46 11.19
CA GLU A 282 -1.44 -24.78 12.32
C GLU A 282 -1.68 -23.26 12.25
N VAL A 283 -1.58 -22.62 11.09
CA VAL A 283 -1.93 -21.19 10.93
C VAL A 283 -3.38 -20.94 11.36
N ARG A 284 -4.33 -21.78 10.92
CA ARG A 284 -5.75 -21.68 11.33
C ARG A 284 -5.91 -21.84 12.85
N SER A 285 -5.14 -22.73 13.47
CA SER A 285 -5.15 -22.94 14.93
C SER A 285 -4.45 -21.83 15.73
N LEU A 286 -3.56 -21.03 15.12
CA LEU A 286 -2.81 -19.95 15.78
C LEU A 286 -3.46 -18.56 15.65
N TYR A 287 -4.47 -18.41 14.77
CA TYR A 287 -5.16 -17.15 14.48
C TYR A 287 -6.69 -17.29 14.41
N ASP A 288 -7.26 -18.38 14.95
CA ASP A 288 -8.70 -18.71 14.91
C ASP A 288 -9.31 -18.58 13.50
N GLY A 289 -8.55 -18.96 12.48
CA GLY A 289 -8.80 -18.67 11.08
C GLY A 289 -7.58 -18.02 10.39
N THR A 290 -7.80 -17.02 9.54
CA THR A 290 -6.72 -16.35 8.80
C THR A 290 -6.74 -14.82 8.90
N HIS A 291 -7.63 -14.24 9.70
CA HIS A 291 -7.78 -12.79 9.85
C HIS A 291 -7.06 -12.28 11.11
N VAL A 292 -6.12 -11.34 10.96
CA VAL A 292 -5.38 -10.75 12.09
C VAL A 292 -6.04 -9.43 12.55
N PRO A 293 -6.49 -9.32 13.81
CA PRO A 293 -7.10 -8.09 14.34
C PRO A 293 -6.23 -6.83 14.22
N LEU A 294 -6.88 -5.66 14.02
CA LEU A 294 -6.22 -4.37 13.79
C LEU A 294 -5.36 -3.90 14.98
N ASP A 295 -5.76 -4.21 16.20
CA ASP A 295 -5.05 -3.92 17.44
C ASP A 295 -3.74 -4.73 17.55
N GLN A 296 -3.75 -6.00 17.12
CA GLN A 296 -2.53 -6.81 16.99
C GLN A 296 -1.59 -6.26 15.89
N MET A 297 -2.14 -5.59 14.87
CA MET A 297 -1.43 -5.06 13.69
C MET A 297 -1.14 -3.55 13.71
N SER A 298 -1.31 -2.84 14.83
CA SER A 298 -1.05 -1.40 14.83
C SER A 298 -0.76 -0.76 16.20
N ASP A 299 0.46 -0.28 16.36
CA ASP A 299 0.91 0.61 17.44
C ASP A 299 0.07 1.89 17.61
N PHE A 300 -0.76 2.23 16.61
CA PHE A 300 -1.55 3.46 16.58
C PHE A 300 -2.75 3.44 17.54
N TYR A 301 -3.24 2.25 17.92
CA TYR A 301 -4.49 2.10 18.69
C TYR A 301 -4.31 1.61 20.12
N GLY A 302 -3.12 1.16 20.53
CA GLY A 302 -2.90 0.58 21.86
C GLY A 302 -1.45 0.20 22.13
N LYS A 303 -1.21 -0.44 23.29
CA LYS A 303 0.10 -0.95 23.71
C LYS A 303 0.75 -1.74 22.56
N GLY A 304 2.03 -1.46 22.31
CA GLY A 304 2.81 -1.88 21.13
C GLY A 304 2.43 -3.23 20.51
N SER A 305 2.24 -3.21 19.20
CA SER A 305 1.73 -4.33 18.42
C SER A 305 2.64 -5.57 18.52
N SER A 306 2.02 -6.75 18.66
CA SER A 306 2.74 -8.03 18.54
C SER A 306 3.18 -8.29 17.11
N MET A 307 2.51 -7.69 16.12
CA MET A 307 2.77 -7.89 14.70
C MET A 307 3.56 -6.70 14.11
N LYS A 308 4.89 -6.84 14.02
CA LYS A 308 5.77 -5.85 13.37
C LYS A 308 5.61 -5.90 11.86
N GLN A 309 5.24 -4.78 11.20
CA GLN A 309 5.39 -4.68 9.73
C GLN A 309 6.75 -4.11 9.34
N PHE A 310 7.44 -4.80 8.43
CA PHE A 310 8.73 -4.39 7.88
C PHE A 310 8.56 -3.60 6.57
N MET A 311 8.45 -2.27 6.70
CA MET A 311 8.21 -1.33 5.59
C MET A 311 9.48 -0.79 4.94
N ASP A 312 10.66 -1.09 5.46
CA ASP A 312 11.96 -0.59 4.99
C ASP A 312 12.67 -1.63 4.09
N ILE A 313 13.48 -1.17 3.14
CA ILE A 313 14.43 -2.02 2.39
C ILE A 313 15.55 -2.51 3.33
N PHE A 314 15.99 -1.65 4.27
CA PHE A 314 16.96 -2.01 5.30
C PHE A 314 16.45 -3.07 6.30
N SER A 315 15.16 -3.43 6.28
CA SER A 315 14.61 -4.55 7.06
C SER A 315 14.76 -5.92 6.39
N LEU A 316 15.19 -6.02 5.11
CA LEU A 316 15.41 -7.31 4.46
C LEU A 316 16.49 -8.16 5.18
N PRO A 317 17.65 -7.60 5.61
CA PRO A 317 18.60 -8.28 6.50
C PRO A 317 18.01 -8.69 7.85
N GLU A 318 17.16 -7.86 8.45
CA GLU A 318 16.54 -8.10 9.76
C GLU A 318 15.59 -9.30 9.71
N MET A 319 14.69 -9.35 8.72
CA MET A 319 13.81 -10.51 8.50
C MET A 319 14.60 -11.79 8.21
N MET A 320 15.69 -11.70 7.45
CA MET A 320 16.57 -12.84 7.20
C MET A 320 17.23 -13.34 8.51
N LEU A 321 17.76 -12.43 9.33
CA LEU A 321 18.45 -12.77 10.57
C LEU A 321 17.50 -13.31 11.65
N LEU A 322 16.30 -12.72 11.79
CA LEU A 322 15.22 -13.27 12.61
C LEU A 322 14.87 -14.70 12.21
N SER A 323 14.87 -14.98 10.90
CA SER A 323 14.56 -16.30 10.36
C SER A 323 15.70 -17.29 10.63
N CYS A 324 16.96 -16.94 10.34
CA CYS A 324 18.12 -17.80 10.61
C CYS A 324 18.30 -18.16 12.09
N VAL A 325 18.15 -17.18 12.99
CA VAL A 325 18.34 -17.42 14.44
C VAL A 325 17.22 -18.31 14.98
N ASN A 326 15.96 -18.05 14.63
CA ASN A 326 14.82 -18.90 14.98
C ASN A 326 14.99 -20.34 14.44
N ASP A 327 15.42 -20.48 13.17
CA ASP A 327 15.66 -21.77 12.52
C ASP A 327 16.72 -22.62 13.21
N TYR A 328 17.84 -22.01 13.62
CA TYR A 328 18.89 -22.69 14.38
C TYR A 328 18.40 -23.12 15.76
N PHE A 329 17.69 -22.25 16.49
CA PHE A 329 17.19 -22.55 17.83
C PHE A 329 16.22 -23.75 17.80
N LEU A 330 15.30 -23.77 16.84
CA LEU A 330 14.40 -24.91 16.62
C LEU A 330 15.16 -26.18 16.22
N SER A 331 16.08 -26.08 15.26
CA SER A 331 16.85 -27.24 14.75
C SER A 331 17.74 -27.89 15.82
N ASN A 332 18.17 -27.13 16.83
CA ASN A 332 18.99 -27.61 17.94
C ASN A 332 18.18 -27.83 19.24
N ASN A 333 16.84 -27.71 19.18
CA ASN A 333 15.93 -27.86 20.33
C ASN A 333 16.33 -26.95 21.53
N ILE A 334 16.70 -25.70 21.24
CA ILE A 334 17.01 -24.67 22.23
C ILE A 334 15.72 -23.93 22.58
N ASP A 335 15.35 -23.93 23.86
CA ASP A 335 14.21 -23.17 24.38
C ASP A 335 14.56 -21.67 24.50
N TYR A 336 13.63 -20.77 24.15
CA TYR A 336 13.87 -19.33 24.11
C TYR A 336 12.58 -18.51 24.18
N ASP A 337 12.70 -17.24 24.58
CA ASP A 337 11.61 -16.27 24.50
C ASP A 337 11.63 -15.51 23.16
N PRO A 338 10.57 -15.58 22.33
CA PRO A 338 10.49 -14.88 21.05
C PRO A 338 10.64 -13.36 21.10
N VAL A 339 10.25 -12.71 22.20
CA VAL A 339 10.32 -11.25 22.36
C VAL A 339 11.75 -10.80 22.58
N HIS A 340 12.54 -11.57 23.33
CA HIS A 340 13.97 -11.31 23.54
C HIS A 340 14.76 -11.61 22.26
N LEU A 341 14.51 -12.73 21.57
CA LEU A 341 15.13 -13.01 20.27
C LEU A 341 14.85 -11.88 19.27
N TYR A 342 13.58 -11.46 19.14
CA TYR A 342 13.22 -10.34 18.28
C TYR A 342 13.98 -9.06 18.65
N LYS A 343 13.98 -8.70 19.95
CA LYS A 343 14.63 -7.50 20.45
C LYS A 343 16.13 -7.48 20.15
N ASP A 344 16.85 -8.56 20.43
CA ASP A 344 18.30 -8.61 20.29
C ASP A 344 18.71 -8.57 18.81
N VAL A 345 17.95 -9.22 17.92
CA VAL A 345 18.14 -9.12 16.47
C VAL A 345 17.84 -7.70 15.97
N THR A 346 16.72 -7.08 16.37
CA THR A 346 16.40 -5.69 15.98
C THR A 346 17.44 -4.69 16.48
N ASP A 347 17.90 -4.80 17.74
CA ASP A 347 18.90 -3.89 18.29
C ASP A 347 20.30 -4.12 17.67
N SER A 348 20.69 -5.36 17.34
CA SER A 348 21.96 -5.62 16.64
C SER A 348 21.99 -5.09 15.20
N VAL A 349 20.90 -5.25 14.42
CA VAL A 349 20.78 -4.64 13.08
C VAL A 349 20.80 -3.12 13.16
N LYS A 350 20.01 -2.54 14.06
CA LYS A 350 19.98 -1.10 14.35
C LYS A 350 21.38 -0.56 14.66
N ASP A 351 22.20 -1.31 15.38
CA ASP A 351 23.56 -0.87 15.73
C ASP A 351 24.56 -0.86 14.56
N VAL A 352 24.30 -1.61 13.47
CA VAL A 352 25.03 -1.43 12.19
C VAL A 352 24.85 0.00 11.64
N HIS A 353 23.67 0.59 11.85
CA HIS A 353 23.35 1.97 11.46
C HIS A 353 23.80 3.00 12.51
N THR A 354 23.48 2.83 13.80
CA THR A 354 23.79 3.83 14.84
C THR A 354 25.29 4.04 15.05
N ARG A 355 26.09 2.97 15.02
CA ARG A 355 27.56 2.97 15.13
C ARG A 355 28.24 3.38 13.81
N GLY A 356 27.44 3.61 12.77
CA GLY A 356 27.86 4.03 11.44
C GLY A 356 28.72 3.02 10.69
N VAL A 357 28.54 1.72 10.96
CA VAL A 357 29.29 0.65 10.27
C VAL A 357 28.86 0.58 8.81
N MET A 358 27.55 0.70 8.54
CA MET A 358 27.01 0.80 7.17
C MET A 358 27.65 1.95 6.38
N TYR A 359 27.71 3.16 6.96
CA TYR A 359 28.32 4.32 6.32
C TYR A 359 29.81 4.09 6.04
N LYS A 360 30.58 3.57 7.02
CA LYS A 360 32.01 3.24 6.86
C LYS A 360 32.29 2.12 5.85
N LEU A 361 31.31 1.27 5.54
CA LEU A 361 31.40 0.24 4.51
C LEU A 361 31.23 0.87 3.11
N ILE A 362 30.17 1.65 2.93
CA ILE A 362 29.86 2.33 1.65
C ILE A 362 30.95 3.37 1.31
N GLU A 363 31.41 4.15 2.29
CA GLU A 363 32.46 5.17 2.12
C GLU A 363 33.84 4.62 1.72
N LYS A 364 34.07 3.30 1.79
CA LYS A 364 35.31 2.67 1.30
C LYS A 364 35.31 2.41 -0.21
N ASP A 365 34.12 2.26 -0.80
CA ASP A 365 33.95 1.77 -2.17
C ASP A 365 32.61 2.29 -2.74
N LEU A 366 32.57 3.60 -3.02
CA LEU A 366 31.33 4.27 -3.46
C LEU A 366 30.84 3.75 -4.81
N GLU A 367 31.73 3.29 -5.69
CA GLU A 367 31.40 2.77 -7.02
C GLU A 367 30.73 1.39 -6.96
N ARG A 368 31.16 0.51 -6.05
CA ARG A 368 30.52 -0.79 -5.80
C ARG A 368 29.15 -0.67 -5.12
N TYR A 369 28.98 0.32 -4.26
CA TYR A 369 27.78 0.43 -3.42
C TYR A 369 26.73 1.42 -3.92
N ILE A 370 27.09 2.53 -4.59
CA ILE A 370 26.13 3.54 -5.05
C ILE A 370 25.82 3.37 -6.54
N LEU A 371 24.57 3.03 -6.84
CA LEU A 371 24.03 2.85 -8.18
C LEU A 371 23.35 4.12 -8.71
N HIS A 372 23.23 4.22 -10.03
CA HIS A 372 22.45 5.25 -10.74
C HIS A 372 22.86 6.72 -10.47
N GLY A 373 24.11 6.96 -10.06
CA GLY A 373 24.60 8.29 -9.69
C GLY A 373 24.48 9.34 -10.80
N LYS A 374 24.75 8.96 -12.06
CA LYS A 374 24.60 9.86 -13.22
C LYS A 374 23.13 10.26 -13.41
N GLU A 375 22.21 9.30 -13.33
CA GLU A 375 20.80 9.57 -13.52
C GLU A 375 20.22 10.44 -12.39
N THR A 376 20.80 10.35 -11.18
CA THR A 376 20.56 11.27 -10.06
C THR A 376 21.11 12.68 -10.33
N HIS A 377 22.31 12.82 -10.89
CA HIS A 377 22.82 14.12 -11.39
C HIS A 377 21.86 14.72 -12.43
N ASP A 378 21.52 13.96 -13.47
CA ASP A 378 20.77 14.44 -14.63
C ASP A 378 19.37 14.95 -14.23
N ILE A 379 18.68 14.32 -13.27
CA ILE A 379 17.37 14.80 -12.80
C ILE A 379 17.47 16.06 -11.91
N LEU A 380 18.46 16.15 -11.04
CA LEU A 380 18.66 17.34 -10.18
C LEU A 380 19.03 18.57 -11.03
N HIS A 381 19.84 18.38 -12.08
CA HIS A 381 20.15 19.43 -13.06
C HIS A 381 18.94 19.78 -13.94
N LYS A 382 18.14 18.80 -14.40
CA LYS A 382 16.90 19.05 -15.16
C LYS A 382 15.90 19.93 -14.38
N LEU A 383 15.71 19.64 -13.10
CA LEU A 383 14.79 20.39 -12.24
C LEU A 383 15.28 21.81 -11.93
N THR A 384 16.57 21.97 -11.57
CA THR A 384 17.15 23.29 -11.25
C THR A 384 17.26 24.20 -12.49
N ALA A 385 17.64 23.66 -13.65
CA ALA A 385 17.64 24.39 -14.92
C ALA A 385 16.22 24.84 -15.34
N SER A 386 15.20 24.11 -14.90
CA SER A 386 13.77 24.45 -15.09
C SER A 386 13.23 25.37 -13.98
N GLY A 387 14.10 26.00 -13.20
CA GLY A 387 13.75 26.98 -12.16
C GLY A 387 13.07 26.41 -10.91
N LYS A 388 13.00 25.07 -10.76
CA LYS A 388 12.35 24.42 -9.61
C LYS A 388 13.23 24.49 -8.36
N LYS A 389 12.59 24.62 -7.20
CA LYS A 389 13.24 24.69 -5.88
C LYS A 389 13.48 23.29 -5.33
N LEU A 390 14.69 23.00 -4.85
CA LEU A 390 15.04 21.67 -4.34
C LEU A 390 15.33 21.66 -2.84
N PHE A 391 14.94 20.59 -2.15
CA PHE A 391 15.37 20.35 -0.77
C PHE A 391 15.61 18.87 -0.45
N LEU A 392 16.47 18.62 0.56
CA LEU A 392 16.86 17.29 1.02
C LEU A 392 16.55 17.13 2.51
N ILE A 393 15.85 16.07 2.93
CA ILE A 393 15.55 15.75 4.33
C ILE A 393 15.89 14.29 4.59
N THR A 394 17.00 14.03 5.29
CA THR A 394 17.49 12.68 5.57
C THR A 394 17.85 12.45 7.04
N ASN A 395 17.74 11.20 7.48
CA ASN A 395 18.23 10.74 8.78
C ASN A 395 19.76 10.55 8.81
N SER A 396 20.41 10.46 7.66
CA SER A 396 21.85 10.21 7.53
C SER A 396 22.72 11.42 7.95
N PRO A 397 24.01 11.20 8.33
CA PRO A 397 24.94 12.25 8.72
C PRO A 397 25.47 13.04 7.50
N PHE A 398 25.72 14.34 7.67
CA PHE A 398 26.28 15.19 6.61
C PHE A 398 27.57 14.63 6.00
N SER A 399 28.47 14.04 6.79
CA SER A 399 29.73 13.46 6.28
C SER A 399 29.52 12.33 5.26
N PHE A 400 28.43 11.57 5.38
CA PHE A 400 28.08 10.49 4.46
C PHE A 400 27.36 11.04 3.22
N VAL A 401 26.38 11.91 3.44
CA VAL A 401 25.60 12.58 2.38
C VAL A 401 26.53 13.38 1.46
N ASP A 402 27.44 14.17 2.01
CA ASP A 402 28.39 14.98 1.24
C ASP A 402 29.35 14.10 0.42
N LYS A 403 29.84 12.98 0.95
CA LYS A 403 30.69 12.05 0.18
C LYS A 403 29.95 11.44 -1.01
N GLY A 404 28.75 10.89 -0.79
CA GLY A 404 28.00 10.25 -1.86
C GLY A 404 27.40 11.23 -2.87
N MET A 405 26.92 12.41 -2.43
CA MET A 405 26.50 13.48 -3.35
C MET A 405 27.67 14.04 -4.18
N ARG A 406 28.88 14.14 -3.60
CA ARG A 406 30.09 14.49 -4.38
C ARG A 406 30.49 13.44 -5.41
N TYR A 407 30.18 12.17 -5.16
CA TYR A 407 30.42 11.08 -6.11
C TYR A 407 29.35 11.04 -7.22
N MET A 408 28.07 11.15 -6.86
CA MET A 408 26.96 11.09 -7.83
C MET A 408 26.82 12.37 -8.67
N VAL A 409 26.96 13.54 -8.05
CA VAL A 409 26.58 14.85 -8.63
C VAL A 409 27.77 15.80 -8.79
N GLY A 410 28.75 15.74 -7.88
CA GLY A 410 29.97 16.54 -7.95
C GLY A 410 30.17 17.47 -6.76
N LYS A 411 31.28 18.22 -6.77
CA LYS A 411 31.76 19.02 -5.63
C LYS A 411 30.75 20.06 -5.14
N ASP A 412 30.01 20.64 -6.08
CA ASP A 412 29.17 21.82 -5.88
C ASP A 412 27.68 21.43 -5.77
N TRP A 413 27.38 20.15 -5.49
CA TRP A 413 26.02 19.60 -5.39
C TRP A 413 25.08 20.41 -4.47
N ARG A 414 25.61 21.06 -3.44
CA ARG A 414 24.86 21.91 -2.50
C ARG A 414 24.21 23.10 -3.19
N ASP A 415 24.79 23.60 -4.28
CA ASP A 415 24.26 24.72 -5.04
C ASP A 415 23.06 24.33 -5.92
N LEU A 416 22.68 23.05 -5.94
CA LEU A 416 21.39 22.61 -6.46
C LEU A 416 20.25 22.74 -5.43
N PHE A 417 20.55 22.68 -4.13
CA PHE A 417 19.56 22.61 -3.06
C PHE A 417 19.37 23.94 -2.33
N ASP A 418 18.13 24.42 -2.29
CA ASP A 418 17.74 25.61 -1.55
C ASP A 418 17.70 25.36 -0.03
N VAL A 419 17.49 24.11 0.42
CA VAL A 419 17.64 23.68 1.83
C VAL A 419 18.16 22.24 1.91
N VAL A 420 19.17 21.97 2.76
CA VAL A 420 19.63 20.62 3.10
C VAL A 420 19.45 20.37 4.61
N ILE A 421 18.78 19.27 4.98
CA ILE A 421 18.52 18.86 6.37
C ILE A 421 19.03 17.44 6.60
N VAL A 422 19.98 17.29 7.53
CA VAL A 422 20.62 16.02 7.92
C VAL A 422 20.26 15.62 9.35
N LYS A 423 20.31 14.32 9.66
CA LYS A 423 19.82 13.77 10.94
C LYS A 423 18.47 14.38 11.35
N ALA A 424 17.54 14.41 10.39
CA ALA A 424 16.21 15.02 10.52
C ALA A 424 15.40 14.42 11.67
N ASP A 425 15.57 13.11 11.94
CA ASP A 425 14.77 12.31 12.87
C ASP A 425 13.35 12.08 12.32
N LYS A 426 13.22 11.70 11.05
CA LYS A 426 11.98 11.16 10.47
C LYS A 426 11.59 9.87 11.23
N PRO A 427 10.32 9.64 11.59
CA PRO A 427 9.14 10.45 11.28
C PRO A 427 8.91 11.67 12.18
N SER A 428 9.59 11.78 13.33
CA SER A 428 9.40 12.89 14.29
C SER A 428 9.56 14.27 13.63
N PHE A 429 10.40 14.41 12.61
CA PHE A 429 10.52 15.66 11.84
C PHE A 429 9.17 16.15 11.30
N PHE A 430 8.28 15.26 10.86
CA PHE A 430 7.00 15.63 10.25
C PHE A 430 5.86 15.79 11.28
N ASN A 431 5.84 14.98 12.35
CA ASN A 431 4.73 14.98 13.32
C ASN A 431 5.03 15.65 14.68
N ASP A 432 6.29 15.92 15.01
CA ASP A 432 6.70 16.67 16.21
C ASP A 432 6.91 18.17 15.90
N LYS A 433 6.93 18.99 16.95
CA LYS A 433 7.25 20.43 16.92
C LYS A 433 8.44 20.80 17.82
N ARG A 434 8.93 19.87 18.64
CA ARG A 434 9.89 20.13 19.73
C ARG A 434 11.33 20.38 19.28
N LYS A 435 11.75 19.87 18.12
CA LYS A 435 13.15 19.95 17.66
C LYS A 435 13.38 21.22 16.82
N PRO A 436 14.24 22.17 17.25
CA PRO A 436 14.63 23.32 16.44
C PRO A 436 15.70 22.94 15.41
N PHE A 437 15.84 23.76 14.35
CA PHE A 437 16.97 23.66 13.43
C PHE A 437 18.27 24.09 14.11
N ARG A 438 19.39 23.50 13.66
CA ARG A 438 20.75 23.94 13.97
C ARG A 438 21.56 24.00 12.68
N ARG A 439 22.27 25.10 12.41
CA ARG A 439 23.15 25.23 11.24
C ARG A 439 24.44 24.43 11.45
N LEU A 440 24.96 23.85 10.37
CA LEU A 440 26.30 23.28 10.31
C LEU A 440 27.26 24.24 9.60
N ASP A 441 28.52 24.26 10.04
CA ASP A 441 29.61 24.86 9.28
C ASP A 441 30.06 23.96 8.09
N ALA A 442 31.02 24.44 7.29
CA ALA A 442 31.53 23.73 6.12
C ALA A 442 32.29 22.43 6.46
N GLN A 443 32.63 22.21 7.74
CA GLN A 443 33.29 21.02 8.27
C GLN A 443 32.29 20.07 8.98
N GLY A 444 31.02 20.44 9.07
CA GLY A 444 29.96 19.68 9.75
C GLY A 444 29.86 19.93 11.26
N GLY A 445 30.60 20.90 11.81
CA GLY A 445 30.48 21.35 13.18
C GLY A 445 29.18 22.11 13.44
N LEU A 446 28.74 22.17 14.70
CA LEU A 446 27.46 22.78 15.08
C LEU A 446 27.63 24.26 15.42
N GLN A 447 26.88 25.11 14.71
CA GLN A 447 26.70 26.51 15.08
C GLN A 447 25.53 26.67 16.05
N TRP A 448 25.60 27.71 16.88
CA TRP A 448 24.67 27.95 17.99
C TRP A 448 23.66 29.07 17.73
N ASP A 449 23.74 29.70 16.55
CA ASP A 449 22.82 30.77 16.14
C ASP A 449 21.37 30.29 16.09
N ARG A 450 20.44 31.16 16.48
CA ARG A 450 19.01 30.91 16.27
C ARG A 450 18.70 31.02 14.78
N ILE A 451 18.21 29.93 14.20
CA ILE A 451 17.77 29.90 12.80
C ILE A 451 16.49 30.73 12.66
N THR A 452 16.55 31.81 11.87
CA THR A 452 15.43 32.73 11.57
C THR A 452 15.04 32.75 10.10
N ALA A 453 15.89 32.20 9.23
CA ALA A 453 15.70 31.97 7.81
C ALA A 453 16.45 30.68 7.42
N LEU A 454 16.15 30.11 6.25
CA LEU A 454 16.91 29.02 5.65
C LEU A 454 17.55 29.54 4.35
N HIS A 455 18.82 29.24 4.15
CA HIS A 455 19.64 29.80 3.07
C HIS A 455 20.17 28.70 2.16
N LYS A 456 20.16 28.99 0.84
CA LYS A 456 20.66 28.09 -0.20
C LYS A 456 22.14 27.76 0.02
N GLY A 457 22.50 26.47 -0.14
CA GLY A 457 23.86 25.97 0.08
C GLY A 457 24.26 25.75 1.54
N GLU A 458 23.52 26.30 2.51
CA GLU A 458 23.70 25.98 3.93
C GLU A 458 23.11 24.59 4.28
N VAL A 459 23.69 23.95 5.29
CA VAL A 459 23.27 22.64 5.77
C VAL A 459 22.75 22.78 7.20
N TYR A 460 21.58 22.21 7.46
CA TYR A 460 20.92 22.22 8.76
C TYR A 460 20.82 20.81 9.34
N LYS A 461 20.67 20.74 10.65
CA LYS A 461 20.48 19.50 11.41
C LYS A 461 19.18 19.58 12.21
N GLN A 462 18.47 18.46 12.31
CA GLN A 462 17.19 18.35 13.02
C GLN A 462 16.15 19.35 12.47
N GLY A 463 15.49 20.13 13.33
CA GLY A 463 14.30 20.90 12.96
C GLY A 463 13.01 20.09 12.96
N ASN A 464 11.98 20.67 12.36
CA ASN A 464 10.66 20.07 12.17
C ASN A 464 9.92 20.73 11.00
N LEU A 465 8.93 20.04 10.46
CA LEU A 465 8.16 20.45 9.28
C LEU A 465 7.36 21.74 9.48
N TYR A 466 6.83 21.99 10.68
CA TYR A 466 6.05 23.21 10.93
C TYR A 466 6.93 24.46 10.85
N GLU A 467 8.12 24.40 11.43
CA GLU A 467 9.11 25.49 11.32
C GLU A 467 9.70 25.56 9.90
N PHE A 468 9.88 24.42 9.21
CA PHE A 468 10.28 24.38 7.80
C PHE A 468 9.29 25.13 6.90
N MET A 469 7.99 24.83 7.01
CA MET A 469 6.93 25.51 6.26
C MET A 469 6.86 27.00 6.61
N ARG A 470 7.08 27.37 7.89
CA ARG A 470 7.12 28.78 8.34
C ARG A 470 8.32 29.56 7.81
N LEU A 471 9.48 28.90 7.66
CA LEU A 471 10.72 29.53 7.19
C LEU A 471 10.84 29.58 5.66
N THR A 472 10.24 28.64 4.94
CA THR A 472 10.29 28.57 3.47
C THR A 472 9.07 29.16 2.77
N GLY A 473 7.91 29.16 3.43
CA GLY A 473 6.60 29.44 2.81
C GLY A 473 6.08 28.30 1.91
N TRP A 474 6.74 27.14 1.87
CA TRP A 474 6.39 26.03 0.96
C TRP A 474 5.25 25.19 1.55
N VAL A 475 4.06 25.29 0.94
CA VAL A 475 2.80 24.73 1.46
C VAL A 475 1.93 24.09 0.37
N GLY A 476 1.18 23.06 0.76
CA GLY A 476 0.18 22.40 -0.09
C GLY A 476 0.75 21.73 -1.35
N SER A 477 -0.10 21.64 -2.38
CA SER A 477 0.13 20.84 -3.60
C SER A 477 1.23 21.34 -4.53
N HIS A 478 1.86 22.48 -4.24
CA HIS A 478 3.01 23.00 -4.99
C HIS A 478 4.33 22.31 -4.61
N VAL A 479 4.32 21.53 -3.52
CA VAL A 479 5.45 20.73 -3.04
C VAL A 479 5.22 19.26 -3.39
N LEU A 480 6.22 18.60 -3.97
CA LEU A 480 6.26 17.15 -4.20
C LEU A 480 7.47 16.57 -3.46
N TYR A 481 7.23 15.73 -2.46
CA TYR A 481 8.30 15.05 -1.71
C TYR A 481 8.43 13.58 -2.15
N PHE A 482 9.68 13.16 -2.39
CA PHE A 482 10.04 11.80 -2.73
C PHE A 482 10.72 11.11 -1.54
N GLY A 483 10.34 9.86 -1.30
CA GLY A 483 10.96 8.97 -0.33
C GLY A 483 10.62 7.51 -0.66
N ASP A 484 11.45 6.57 -0.24
CA ASP A 484 11.16 5.14 -0.41
C ASP A 484 10.25 4.64 0.74
N HIS A 485 10.51 5.08 1.98
CA HIS A 485 9.83 4.57 3.17
C HIS A 485 8.45 5.21 3.38
N ILE A 486 7.48 4.72 2.60
CA ILE A 486 6.04 5.06 2.57
C ILE A 486 5.46 5.63 3.88
N TYR A 487 5.70 4.99 5.04
CA TYR A 487 5.11 5.45 6.31
C TYR A 487 5.86 6.62 6.97
N SER A 488 7.16 6.50 7.24
CA SER A 488 7.94 7.56 7.92
C SER A 488 8.04 8.85 7.11
N ASP A 489 7.91 8.74 5.79
CA ASP A 489 8.25 9.80 4.85
C ASP A 489 7.00 10.47 4.29
N LEU A 490 6.03 9.68 3.84
CA LEU A 490 4.92 10.20 3.03
C LEU A 490 3.63 10.34 3.83
N ALA A 491 3.37 9.44 4.80
CA ALA A 491 2.06 9.34 5.44
C ALA A 491 1.62 10.63 6.17
N ASP A 492 2.45 11.24 7.02
CA ASP A 492 2.08 12.49 7.70
C ASP A 492 2.00 13.69 6.71
N LEU A 493 2.83 13.71 5.65
CA LEU A 493 2.79 14.74 4.60
C LEU A 493 1.45 14.75 3.87
N THR A 494 0.99 13.58 3.39
CA THR A 494 -0.31 13.43 2.74
C THR A 494 -1.47 13.71 3.69
N LEU A 495 -1.42 13.16 4.92
CA LEU A 495 -2.55 13.21 5.86
C LEU A 495 -2.76 14.55 6.56
N ARG A 496 -1.71 15.39 6.70
CA ARG A 496 -1.79 16.62 7.51
C ARG A 496 -1.36 17.90 6.80
N HIS A 497 -0.51 17.82 5.77
CA HIS A 497 0.15 18.99 5.19
C HIS A 497 -0.23 19.26 3.73
N GLY A 498 -0.94 18.33 3.08
CA GLY A 498 -1.46 18.50 1.71
C GLY A 498 -0.37 18.62 0.64
N TRP A 499 0.86 18.19 0.95
CA TRP A 499 1.95 18.06 -0.01
C TRP A 499 1.67 16.89 -0.96
N ARG A 500 2.17 16.97 -2.19
CA ARG A 500 2.18 15.83 -3.11
C ARG A 500 3.31 14.88 -2.73
N THR A 501 3.14 13.60 -3.06
CA THR A 501 4.00 12.51 -2.58
C THR A 501 4.36 11.52 -3.68
N GLY A 502 5.66 11.21 -3.80
CA GLY A 502 6.20 10.25 -4.76
C GLY A 502 6.95 9.11 -4.06
N ALA A 503 6.45 7.87 -4.18
CA ALA A 503 7.10 6.72 -3.57
C ALA A 503 8.15 6.08 -4.50
N ILE A 504 9.33 5.81 -3.96
CA ILE A 504 10.42 5.09 -4.66
C ILE A 504 10.40 3.62 -4.25
N ILE A 505 10.14 2.73 -5.21
CA ILE A 505 9.95 1.30 -4.99
C ILE A 505 10.84 0.53 -5.98
N PRO A 506 12.14 0.32 -5.69
CA PRO A 506 13.07 -0.35 -6.60
C PRO A 506 12.59 -1.72 -7.11
N GLU A 507 11.92 -2.49 -6.24
CA GLU A 507 11.41 -3.83 -6.50
C GLU A 507 10.35 -3.87 -7.61
N LEU A 508 9.71 -2.73 -7.90
CA LEU A 508 8.74 -2.59 -8.99
C LEU A 508 9.35 -2.93 -10.37
N ARG A 509 10.68 -2.84 -10.53
CA ARG A 509 11.37 -3.20 -11.78
C ARG A 509 11.18 -4.68 -12.10
N ASP A 510 11.42 -5.54 -11.13
CA ASP A 510 11.35 -6.99 -11.31
C ASP A 510 9.90 -7.49 -11.32
N GLU A 511 9.01 -6.86 -10.54
CA GLU A 511 7.57 -7.06 -10.63
C GLU A 511 7.04 -6.80 -12.05
N ILE A 512 7.45 -5.69 -12.68
CA ILE A 512 7.07 -5.36 -14.06
C ILE A 512 7.66 -6.36 -15.06
N ASN A 513 8.91 -6.81 -14.86
CA ASN A 513 9.53 -7.84 -15.69
C ASN A 513 8.76 -9.17 -15.62
N THR A 514 8.40 -9.64 -14.42
CA THR A 514 7.55 -10.83 -14.24
C THR A 514 6.17 -10.64 -14.86
N ILE A 515 5.51 -9.48 -14.65
CA ILE A 515 4.16 -9.20 -15.18
C ILE A 515 4.17 -9.19 -16.72
N ASN A 516 5.19 -8.60 -17.34
CA ASN A 516 5.36 -8.59 -18.80
C ASN A 516 5.74 -9.97 -19.37
N SER A 517 6.08 -10.97 -18.55
CA SER A 517 6.47 -12.28 -19.04
C SER A 517 5.29 -13.00 -19.72
N ALA A 518 5.58 -13.66 -20.83
CA ALA A 518 4.58 -14.44 -21.57
C ALA A 518 4.06 -15.63 -20.75
N GLU A 519 4.82 -16.14 -19.78
CA GLU A 519 4.35 -17.18 -18.86
C GLU A 519 3.32 -16.63 -17.88
N TYR A 520 3.66 -15.59 -17.10
CA TYR A 520 2.72 -14.99 -16.16
C TYR A 520 1.44 -14.52 -16.86
N THR A 521 1.57 -13.91 -18.04
CA THR A 521 0.43 -13.48 -18.86
C THR A 521 -0.50 -14.63 -19.22
N ARG A 522 0.03 -15.77 -19.72
CA ARG A 522 -0.78 -16.97 -20.02
C ARG A 522 -1.44 -17.53 -18.77
N GLN A 523 -0.67 -17.74 -17.69
CA GLN A 523 -1.17 -18.37 -16.47
C GLN A 523 -2.24 -17.52 -15.78
N LEU A 524 -2.06 -16.18 -15.74
CA LEU A 524 -3.05 -15.25 -15.19
C LEU A 524 -4.33 -15.20 -16.04
N THR A 525 -4.20 -15.15 -17.36
CA THR A 525 -5.35 -15.13 -18.28
C THR A 525 -6.20 -16.40 -18.12
N TRP A 526 -5.54 -17.56 -18.05
CA TRP A 526 -6.24 -18.83 -17.83
C TRP A 526 -6.83 -18.93 -16.41
N LEU A 527 -6.12 -18.50 -15.37
CA LEU A 527 -6.62 -18.43 -13.99
C LEU A 527 -7.89 -17.58 -13.87
N GLN A 528 -7.95 -16.44 -14.57
CA GLN A 528 -9.12 -15.56 -14.60
C GLN A 528 -10.28 -16.19 -15.39
N ALA A 529 -10.00 -16.77 -16.57
CA ALA A 529 -11.00 -17.45 -17.38
C ALA A 529 -11.63 -18.66 -16.64
N LEU A 530 -10.80 -19.50 -16.01
CA LEU A 530 -11.22 -20.65 -15.22
C LEU A 530 -12.01 -20.24 -13.97
N THR A 531 -11.59 -19.17 -13.28
CA THR A 531 -12.37 -18.60 -12.15
C THR A 531 -13.76 -18.15 -12.61
N GLY A 532 -13.86 -17.44 -13.74
CA GLY A 532 -15.16 -17.04 -14.31
C GLY A 532 -15.98 -18.21 -14.88
N LEU A 533 -15.36 -19.34 -15.24
CA LEU A 533 -16.07 -20.55 -15.60
C LEU A 533 -16.68 -21.23 -14.36
N ILE A 534 -15.90 -21.42 -13.30
CA ILE A 534 -16.37 -21.97 -12.02
C ILE A 534 -17.53 -21.12 -11.48
N ASP A 535 -17.39 -19.79 -11.47
CA ASP A 535 -18.39 -18.87 -10.94
C ASP A 535 -19.77 -19.00 -11.64
N ARG A 536 -19.78 -19.24 -12.96
CA ARG A 536 -21.01 -19.46 -13.73
C ARG A 536 -21.53 -20.90 -13.66
N MET A 537 -20.66 -21.90 -13.51
CA MET A 537 -21.01 -23.32 -13.61
C MET A 537 -21.28 -23.99 -12.25
N GLN A 538 -20.93 -23.36 -11.13
CA GLN A 538 -21.31 -23.81 -9.77
C GLN A 538 -22.83 -23.86 -9.50
N VAL A 539 -23.67 -23.52 -10.49
CA VAL A 539 -25.12 -23.73 -10.46
C VAL A 539 -25.51 -25.20 -10.70
N TYR A 540 -24.66 -25.99 -11.36
CA TYR A 540 -24.87 -27.43 -11.55
C TYR A 540 -24.46 -28.17 -10.28
N ARG A 541 -25.36 -29.01 -9.74
CA ARG A 541 -25.26 -29.60 -8.39
C ARG A 541 -25.47 -31.12 -8.33
N SER A 542 -25.57 -31.80 -9.47
CA SER A 542 -25.45 -33.27 -9.51
C SER A 542 -24.04 -33.69 -9.05
N PRO A 543 -23.87 -34.86 -8.40
CA PRO A 543 -22.58 -35.30 -7.87
C PRO A 543 -21.45 -35.26 -8.92
N GLU A 544 -21.76 -35.71 -10.13
CA GLU A 544 -20.83 -35.79 -11.26
C GLU A 544 -20.42 -34.39 -11.77
N CYS A 545 -21.32 -33.40 -11.69
CA CYS A 545 -20.97 -32.01 -11.97
C CYS A 545 -20.14 -31.38 -10.84
N LEU A 546 -20.41 -31.74 -9.58
CA LEU A 546 -19.62 -31.27 -8.44
C LEU A 546 -18.18 -31.78 -8.49
N GLU A 547 -17.96 -33.03 -8.90
CA GLU A 547 -16.62 -33.57 -9.14
C GLU A 547 -15.86 -32.78 -10.22
N VAL A 548 -16.51 -32.45 -11.34
CA VAL A 548 -15.91 -31.61 -12.41
C VAL A 548 -15.57 -30.21 -11.91
N VAL A 549 -16.42 -29.57 -11.11
CA VAL A 549 -16.13 -28.24 -10.53
C VAL A 549 -15.01 -28.32 -9.50
N GLN A 550 -14.88 -29.43 -8.76
CA GLN A 550 -13.74 -29.66 -7.85
C GLN A 550 -12.42 -29.94 -8.59
N GLU A 551 -12.43 -30.63 -9.74
CA GLU A 551 -11.25 -30.71 -10.63
C GLU A 551 -10.77 -29.31 -11.05
N TRP A 552 -11.71 -28.43 -11.42
CA TRP A 552 -11.38 -27.07 -11.85
C TRP A 552 -10.86 -26.19 -10.71
N ASP A 553 -11.40 -26.31 -9.48
CA ASP A 553 -10.84 -25.54 -8.38
C ASP A 553 -9.44 -26.04 -7.96
N ARG A 554 -9.14 -27.34 -8.11
CA ARG A 554 -7.77 -27.87 -7.94
C ARG A 554 -6.79 -27.25 -8.95
N GLU A 555 -7.09 -27.29 -10.24
CA GLU A 555 -6.28 -26.62 -11.28
C GLU A 555 -6.15 -25.11 -10.98
N ARG A 556 -7.20 -24.47 -10.45
CA ARG A 556 -7.17 -23.06 -10.04
C ARG A 556 -6.27 -22.79 -8.83
N GLN A 557 -6.16 -23.68 -7.84
CA GLN A 557 -5.18 -23.53 -6.75
C GLN A 557 -3.74 -23.79 -7.22
N GLU A 558 -3.54 -24.71 -8.16
CA GLU A 558 -2.24 -24.93 -8.82
C GLU A 558 -1.80 -23.67 -9.59
N LEU A 559 -2.67 -23.10 -10.43
CA LEU A 559 -2.42 -21.85 -11.15
C LEU A 559 -2.15 -20.66 -10.21
N ARG A 560 -2.86 -20.58 -9.07
CA ARG A 560 -2.59 -19.59 -8.01
C ARG A 560 -1.22 -19.76 -7.37
N THR A 561 -0.73 -20.99 -7.25
CA THR A 561 0.59 -21.31 -6.72
C THR A 561 1.68 -20.95 -7.72
N VAL A 562 1.54 -21.38 -8.98
CA VAL A 562 2.47 -21.04 -10.08
C VAL A 562 2.58 -19.52 -10.27
N THR A 563 1.45 -18.82 -10.35
CA THR A 563 1.44 -17.34 -10.48
C THR A 563 1.96 -16.61 -9.24
N LYS A 564 1.96 -17.23 -8.04
CA LYS A 564 2.70 -16.71 -6.87
C LYS A 564 4.21 -16.85 -7.09
N SER A 565 4.67 -18.06 -7.44
CA SER A 565 6.10 -18.40 -7.49
C SER A 565 6.90 -17.77 -8.64
N LEU A 566 6.24 -17.20 -9.66
CA LEU A 566 6.88 -16.41 -10.71
C LEU A 566 7.43 -15.05 -10.23
N PHE A 567 7.08 -14.62 -9.00
CA PHE A 567 7.71 -13.52 -8.28
C PHE A 567 8.71 -14.11 -7.27
N ASN A 568 8.52 -13.81 -5.98
CA ASN A 568 9.21 -14.49 -4.89
C ASN A 568 8.57 -15.87 -4.61
N PRO A 569 9.31 -17.00 -4.56
CA PRO A 569 8.72 -18.33 -4.33
C PRO A 569 7.95 -18.47 -3.00
N GLN A 570 8.49 -17.90 -1.93
CA GLN A 570 7.96 -17.98 -0.57
C GLN A 570 6.69 -17.12 -0.42
N PHE A 571 6.79 -15.84 -0.76
CA PHE A 571 5.80 -14.81 -0.45
C PHE A 571 5.07 -14.24 -1.68
N GLY A 572 5.55 -14.42 -2.91
CA GLY A 572 4.97 -13.88 -4.13
C GLY A 572 5.14 -12.36 -4.31
N SER A 573 4.26 -11.73 -5.10
CA SER A 573 4.33 -10.29 -5.41
C SER A 573 4.24 -9.38 -4.18
N LEU A 574 5.07 -8.33 -4.14
CA LEU A 574 5.04 -7.23 -3.17
C LEU A 574 3.67 -6.53 -3.11
N PHE A 575 2.95 -6.48 -4.24
CA PHE A 575 1.72 -5.70 -4.38
C PHE A 575 0.43 -6.54 -4.23
N ARG A 576 0.48 -7.87 -4.40
CA ARG A 576 -0.74 -8.71 -4.48
C ARG A 576 -0.67 -10.06 -3.74
N THR A 577 -1.81 -10.46 -3.18
CA THR A 577 -2.07 -11.73 -2.48
C THR A 577 -3.09 -12.57 -3.28
N HIS A 578 -2.61 -13.19 -4.37
CA HIS A 578 -3.42 -13.77 -5.46
C HIS A 578 -4.42 -12.75 -6.09
N GLN A 579 -5.55 -12.49 -5.45
CA GLN A 579 -6.56 -11.52 -5.88
C GLN A 579 -6.35 -10.15 -5.23
N ASN A 580 -6.20 -10.10 -3.91
CA ASN A 580 -6.31 -8.87 -3.11
C ASN A 580 -5.00 -8.07 -3.10
N PRO A 581 -5.03 -6.73 -3.03
CA PRO A 581 -3.81 -5.95 -2.79
C PRO A 581 -3.16 -6.34 -1.45
N THR A 582 -1.84 -6.23 -1.33
CA THR A 582 -1.16 -6.40 -0.03
C THR A 582 -1.48 -5.26 0.93
N TYR A 583 -1.28 -5.48 2.22
CA TYR A 583 -1.28 -4.41 3.22
C TYR A 583 -0.25 -3.31 2.86
N PHE A 584 0.90 -3.70 2.28
CA PHE A 584 1.89 -2.78 1.70
C PHE A 584 1.28 -1.89 0.61
N ASN A 585 0.63 -2.48 -0.41
CA ASN A 585 -0.04 -1.71 -1.46
C ASN A 585 -1.15 -0.81 -0.89
N ARG A 586 -1.88 -1.26 0.15
CA ARG A 586 -2.89 -0.44 0.83
C ARG A 586 -2.30 0.82 1.48
N ARG A 587 -1.06 0.77 1.98
CA ARG A 587 -0.33 1.96 2.46
C ARG A 587 0.17 2.80 1.28
N LEU A 588 0.76 2.17 0.26
CA LEU A 588 1.27 2.85 -0.93
C LEU A 588 0.19 3.70 -1.63
N SER A 589 -0.93 3.09 -2.03
CA SER A 589 -2.03 3.79 -2.71
C SER A 589 -2.79 4.80 -1.84
N ARG A 590 -2.48 4.89 -0.54
CA ARG A 590 -3.04 5.89 0.38
C ARG A 590 -2.11 7.07 0.66
N PHE A 591 -0.80 6.86 0.56
CA PHE A 591 0.23 7.83 0.98
C PHE A 591 1.17 8.27 -0.15
N ALA A 592 0.98 7.80 -1.37
CA ALA A 592 1.76 8.22 -2.53
C ALA A 592 0.82 8.56 -3.69
N ASP A 593 0.87 9.81 -4.17
CA ASP A 593 0.14 10.23 -5.38
C ASP A 593 0.63 9.49 -6.62
N VAL A 594 1.96 9.33 -6.71
CA VAL A 594 2.64 8.57 -7.75
C VAL A 594 3.70 7.65 -7.14
N TYR A 595 4.07 6.60 -7.86
CA TYR A 595 5.15 5.70 -7.48
C TYR A 595 5.93 5.21 -8.71
N MET A 596 7.21 4.87 -8.52
CA MET A 596 8.16 4.57 -9.60
C MET A 596 9.35 3.75 -9.09
N THR A 597 10.13 3.16 -10.00
CA THR A 597 11.32 2.38 -9.64
C THR A 597 12.47 3.24 -9.10
N CYS A 598 12.65 4.44 -9.66
CA CYS A 598 13.68 5.39 -9.27
C CYS A 598 13.31 6.82 -9.70
N VAL A 599 13.82 7.85 -9.00
CA VAL A 599 13.51 9.27 -9.28
C VAL A 599 13.83 9.67 -10.73
N SER A 600 14.84 9.06 -11.34
CA SER A 600 15.21 9.26 -12.73
C SER A 600 14.15 8.83 -13.76
N CYS A 601 13.06 8.17 -13.36
CA CYS A 601 11.89 7.99 -14.23
C CYS A 601 11.31 9.32 -14.71
N LEU A 602 11.48 10.41 -13.92
CA LEU A 602 11.14 11.79 -14.31
C LEU A 602 11.94 12.33 -15.51
N LEU A 603 13.04 11.69 -15.91
CA LEU A 603 13.76 12.06 -17.13
C LEU A 603 12.90 11.81 -18.38
N ASN A 604 12.06 10.77 -18.37
CA ASN A 604 11.21 10.33 -19.49
C ASN A 604 9.97 11.21 -19.74
N TYR A 605 9.70 12.19 -18.86
CA TYR A 605 8.51 13.04 -18.91
C TYR A 605 8.90 14.52 -19.00
N ASP A 606 8.15 15.32 -19.74
CA ASP A 606 8.26 16.78 -19.64
C ASP A 606 7.68 17.31 -18.32
N LEU A 607 8.16 18.46 -17.83
CA LEU A 607 7.70 19.05 -16.58
C LEU A 607 6.31 19.72 -16.68
N GLN A 608 5.67 19.75 -17.85
CA GLN A 608 4.24 20.03 -17.99
C GLN A 608 3.36 18.76 -17.93
N HIS A 609 3.95 17.56 -17.86
CA HIS A 609 3.20 16.31 -17.88
C HIS A 609 2.24 16.19 -16.68
N THR A 610 1.06 15.62 -16.94
CA THR A 610 0.05 15.34 -15.92
C THR A 610 -0.28 13.86 -15.93
N PHE A 611 0.00 13.19 -14.80
CA PHE A 611 -0.31 11.79 -14.61
C PHE A 611 -1.76 11.63 -14.16
N PHE A 612 -2.49 10.69 -14.77
CA PHE A 612 -3.87 10.36 -14.42
C PHE A 612 -3.97 8.92 -13.89
N PRO A 613 -4.70 8.68 -12.79
CA PRO A 613 -4.89 7.33 -12.26
C PRO A 613 -5.80 6.48 -13.16
N ARG A 614 -5.55 5.18 -13.23
CA ARG A 614 -6.41 4.25 -13.99
C ARG A 614 -7.71 4.02 -13.23
N ARG A 615 -8.85 4.22 -13.90
CA ARG A 615 -10.19 3.95 -13.34
C ARG A 615 -10.39 2.44 -13.16
N ALA A 616 -10.09 1.93 -11.95
CA ALA A 616 -10.42 0.56 -11.58
C ALA A 616 -11.96 0.41 -11.49
N PRO A 617 -12.57 -0.56 -12.19
CA PRO A 617 -14.02 -0.76 -12.13
C PRO A 617 -14.44 -1.38 -10.79
N LEU A 618 -15.59 -0.94 -10.26
CA LEU A 618 -16.23 -1.57 -9.12
C LEU A 618 -16.85 -2.92 -9.51
N GLN A 619 -17.10 -3.80 -8.55
CA GLN A 619 -17.59 -5.17 -8.83
C GLN A 619 -18.98 -5.25 -9.49
N HIS A 620 -19.74 -4.15 -9.52
CA HIS A 620 -21.03 -4.03 -10.21
C HIS A 620 -20.94 -3.27 -11.54
N GLU A 621 -19.75 -2.82 -11.94
CA GLU A 621 -19.53 -2.12 -13.21
C GLU A 621 -19.08 -3.10 -14.29
N ALA A 622 -19.55 -2.92 -15.52
CA ALA A 622 -19.16 -3.76 -16.65
C ALA A 622 -17.63 -3.71 -16.86
N PRO A 623 -16.92 -4.85 -16.85
CA PRO A 623 -15.47 -4.87 -17.04
C PRO A 623 -15.13 -4.59 -18.50
N LEU A 624 -14.97 -3.31 -18.86
CA LEU A 624 -14.71 -2.81 -20.23
C LEU A 624 -13.62 -3.57 -21.00
N TRP A 625 -12.58 -4.06 -20.32
CA TRP A 625 -11.52 -4.89 -20.88
C TRP A 625 -11.95 -6.32 -21.25
N LEU A 626 -12.85 -6.91 -20.45
CA LEU A 626 -13.42 -8.23 -20.70
C LEU A 626 -14.50 -8.15 -21.78
N ASP A 627 -15.26 -7.04 -21.85
CA ASP A 627 -16.16 -6.78 -22.98
C ASP A 627 -15.41 -6.74 -24.32
N GLN A 628 -14.18 -6.22 -24.39
CA GLN A 628 -13.40 -6.27 -25.64
C GLN A 628 -13.05 -7.70 -26.07
N LEU A 629 -12.81 -8.61 -25.12
CA LEU A 629 -12.57 -10.04 -25.40
C LEU A 629 -13.88 -10.79 -25.69
N CYS A 630 -14.94 -10.56 -24.91
CA CYS A 630 -16.21 -11.27 -25.02
C CYS A 630 -17.07 -10.80 -26.20
N ILE A 631 -17.11 -9.51 -26.53
CA ILE A 631 -17.81 -9.00 -27.73
C ILE A 631 -17.09 -9.51 -28.99
N GLY A 632 -15.75 -9.58 -28.99
CA GLY A 632 -14.98 -10.24 -30.04
C GLY A 632 -15.33 -11.72 -30.22
N CYS A 633 -15.68 -12.42 -29.14
CA CYS A 633 -16.09 -13.83 -29.16
C CYS A 633 -17.59 -14.07 -29.43
N LEU A 634 -18.44 -13.03 -29.44
CA LEU A 634 -19.90 -13.14 -29.54
C LEU A 634 -20.50 -12.60 -30.85
N GLY A 635 -19.66 -12.22 -31.82
CA GLY A 635 -20.08 -12.11 -33.23
C GLY A 635 -21.09 -11.00 -33.56
N LEU A 636 -21.23 -9.97 -32.72
CA LEU A 636 -22.06 -8.81 -33.04
C LEU A 636 -21.43 -8.01 -34.19
N PRO A 637 -22.19 -7.67 -35.26
CA PRO A 637 -21.62 -7.08 -36.47
C PRO A 637 -21.08 -5.67 -36.20
N ARG A 638 -19.80 -5.46 -36.53
CA ARG A 638 -19.16 -4.16 -36.50
C ARG A 638 -19.78 -3.27 -37.58
N ARG A 639 -20.41 -2.16 -37.18
CA ARG A 639 -20.89 -1.15 -38.13
C ARG A 639 -19.69 -0.38 -38.67
N GLU A 640 -19.44 -0.45 -39.97
CA GLU A 640 -18.32 0.25 -40.60
C GLU A 640 -18.51 1.79 -40.53
N PRO A 641 -17.44 2.57 -40.31
CA PRO A 641 -17.51 4.02 -40.43
C PRO A 641 -17.66 4.41 -41.91
N ALA A 642 -18.58 5.33 -42.21
CA ALA A 642 -18.81 5.78 -43.58
C ALA A 642 -17.55 6.44 -44.16
N ALA A 643 -17.08 5.95 -45.31
CA ALA A 643 -15.94 6.54 -46.01
C ALA A 643 -16.25 7.97 -46.47
N SER A 644 -15.36 8.91 -46.15
CA SER A 644 -15.48 10.31 -46.57
C SER A 644 -15.25 10.45 -48.08
N ALA A 645 -16.25 10.93 -48.82
CA ALA A 645 -16.08 11.26 -50.23
C ALA A 645 -15.13 12.46 -50.39
N ALA A 646 -14.03 12.28 -51.14
CA ALA A 646 -13.06 13.33 -51.44
C ALA A 646 -12.59 13.25 -52.90
N ALA A 647 -12.83 14.35 -53.63
CA ALA A 647 -12.23 14.77 -54.91
C ALA A 647 -11.82 13.70 -55.94
N ALA A 648 -12.59 13.61 -57.03
CA ALA A 648 -12.09 13.07 -58.30
C ALA A 648 -11.21 14.11 -59.02
N GLY A 649 -10.10 13.68 -59.62
CA GLY A 649 -9.22 14.49 -60.47
C GLY A 649 -8.33 13.59 -61.33
N PRO A 650 -8.34 13.70 -62.67
CA PRO A 650 -7.69 12.72 -63.54
C PRO A 650 -6.25 13.10 -63.91
N THR A 651 -5.36 12.10 -63.97
CA THR A 651 -4.06 12.18 -64.66
C THR A 651 -3.92 11.02 -65.63
N ALA A 652 -3.40 11.30 -66.82
CA ALA A 652 -3.37 10.36 -67.94
C ALA A 652 -2.22 9.34 -67.84
N ALA A 653 -2.25 8.34 -68.72
CA ALA A 653 -1.22 7.31 -68.83
C ALA A 653 0.07 7.83 -69.49
N THR A 654 1.22 7.33 -69.03
CA THR A 654 2.24 6.83 -69.95
C THR A 654 3.02 5.63 -69.39
N GLN A 655 3.60 4.91 -70.34
CA GLN A 655 4.44 3.73 -70.33
C GLN A 655 5.67 3.70 -69.38
N GLN A 656 5.90 2.53 -68.75
CA GLN A 656 7.00 1.60 -69.10
C GLN A 656 8.45 2.15 -69.12
N GLU A 657 9.29 1.82 -68.13
CA GLU A 657 10.42 0.86 -68.27
C GLU A 657 11.32 0.74 -67.02
N ARG A 658 11.91 -0.46 -66.88
CA ARG A 658 13.12 -0.92 -66.17
C ARG A 658 13.95 0.13 -65.39
N GLN A 659 14.21 -0.17 -64.11
CA GLN A 659 15.38 -0.98 -63.70
C GLN A 659 15.08 -1.75 -62.41
#